data_AF-A0AAF0PMZ9-F1
#
_entry.id   AF-A0AAF0PMZ9-F1
#
_cell.length_a   1.000
_cell.length_b   1.000
_cell.length_c   1.000
_cell.angle_alpha   90.00
_cell.angle_beta   90.00
_cell.angle_gamma   90.00
#
_symmetry.space_group_name_H-M   'P 1'
#
loop_
_entity.id
_entity.type
_entity.pdbx_description
1 polymer ?
#
loop_
_entity_poly.entity_id
_entity_poly.type
_entity_poly.pdbx_seq_one_letter_code
_entity_poly.pdbx_strand_id
1 'polypeptide(L)'
;MESVVQVKSERVQQSIQGVVLQRTRLKLWFIPVFASILVWACLVQLWHMRLLSGFTRLTKVSVRVDETMHSTTPRNYTSNGFLQVSCNGGLNQMRAAICDMVTVARLLNLTLVVPELDKSSFWADPSDFEDIFDVRHFIDSLRDEVNIIKRLPKKVARSYGNHPIVMPPVSWSSEKYYLQQILPLFSKHQVINFNRTDTRLANNGIPLELQRLRCKVNFHALKFTQKIEALGQKLVHMLQQRGPFVALHLRYEMDMLAFSGCTEGCTEEEAEELKQLRIRDQKCFAEAQVEEGVLEQRVVSVHKDLSLRMVVGPSVLHGANVGPLKSTYIHKMCDYHSNEVVKMDVRTTFNRRGLNSGDKRRLVKSLILNWNADIVCLQESKLEGEFKDMIKELWGGRWVKYAHLQASGTRGGILMLWDSRSWRGEVLEIGSYTLTWTLPTMYLGMPLGAKSKAMSIWNSVIEKCEKKLPRWKSQYISLGGRVTLINSVLDALPTYMMSIFPIPDGVIESLDKIRRDFLWKGSEENVSTVRHLVKWNEVLWGKKQGGLGVRNLKIQSKALRLKWLWRYSQEPQAYWGKVIKAKYGDENKWMTNEVSTPYGVSLWRSFRILWPILRNNTTVRVGNGSKTSFWEDKWLGHASLKNLFPELYVLAVHQQMSVADSWTQQGWNIHFRRNSNDWEIETVTEFFRALAEFKGTKNEVDRLWWNKDSKGMYKVNLAYKFLNKGGQQPPNWPWKQIWKTKTPFKVACFTWLLAREAVLTQENLKKRKFSMCLRCYLCGEEVETVGHLFLQCRITNQLWRIFISLRGVVWTMPNRITHLLYSWEEVGGGASNRDRWKIVPACIWYAFPWWKEKEIVSDEKRSQGLCPLTPEEATLILQALGIEKDMQIYIASGDIYGSERRLATLRTAFPKIVKKEMLLDPEELQQFQNHSSQMAALDFIVSNASNIFIPTYDGNMARLVEGHRRYHGYKKTILLDRKTLVGLLDLHHNRTLSWAEFSAAVRQSHEGRIGQPAHRRVIEDKPKEEDYFYANPHECLCESATCEGLDNSTEVR
;
A
#
# COMPACT_ATOMS: atom_id res chain seq x y z
N MET A 1 -22.91 38.63 29.79
CA MET A 1 -21.45 38.39 29.65
C MET A 1 -20.86 37.74 30.90
N GLU A 2 -21.36 38.06 32.10
CA GLU A 2 -20.97 37.41 33.37
C GLU A 2 -21.43 35.94 33.51
N SER A 3 -22.58 35.57 32.92
CA SER A 3 -23.07 34.18 32.90
C SER A 3 -22.20 33.20 32.10
N VAL A 4 -21.49 33.68 31.08
CA VAL A 4 -20.54 32.87 30.27
C VAL A 4 -19.20 32.68 31.00
N VAL A 5 -18.89 33.56 31.95
CA VAL A 5 -17.69 33.46 32.80
C VAL A 5 -17.93 32.50 33.97
N GLN A 6 -19.14 32.46 34.55
CA GLN A 6 -19.52 31.49 35.58
C GLN A 6 -19.54 30.04 35.06
N VAL A 7 -20.09 29.76 33.87
CA VAL A 7 -20.11 28.39 33.30
C VAL A 7 -18.70 27.89 32.96
N LYS A 8 -17.77 28.78 32.61
CA LYS A 8 -16.34 28.43 32.44
C LYS A 8 -15.64 28.20 33.78
N SER A 9 -16.00 28.94 34.83
CA SER A 9 -15.49 28.74 36.19
C SER A 9 -15.92 27.39 36.77
N GLU A 10 -17.20 27.02 36.61
CA GLU A 10 -17.74 25.75 37.12
C GLU A 10 -17.19 24.53 36.39
N ARG A 11 -16.97 24.59 35.06
CA ARG A 11 -16.26 23.53 34.32
C ARG A 11 -14.79 23.38 34.75
N VAL A 12 -14.14 24.48 35.13
CA VAL A 12 -12.77 24.44 35.70
C VAL A 12 -12.80 23.86 37.12
N GLN A 13 -13.80 24.18 37.95
CA GLN A 13 -13.96 23.58 39.28
C GLN A 13 -14.31 22.09 39.26
N GLN A 14 -15.14 21.63 38.31
CA GLN A 14 -15.39 20.19 38.10
C GLN A 14 -14.13 19.45 37.60
N SER A 15 -13.30 20.09 36.77
CA SER A 15 -11.99 19.53 36.39
C SER A 15 -11.03 19.42 37.58
N ILE A 16 -11.10 20.36 38.53
CA ILE A 16 -10.29 20.35 39.77
C ILE A 16 -10.81 19.28 40.76
N GLN A 17 -12.13 19.09 40.88
CA GLN A 17 -12.69 18.00 41.70
C GLN A 17 -12.42 16.61 41.12
N GLY A 18 -12.41 16.45 39.79
CA GLY A 18 -11.93 15.23 39.11
C GLY A 18 -10.46 14.92 39.40
N VAL A 19 -9.61 15.95 39.48
CA VAL A 19 -8.19 15.85 39.87
C VAL A 19 -8.02 15.46 41.36
N VAL A 20 -8.91 15.92 42.23
CA VAL A 20 -8.89 15.56 43.67
C VAL A 20 -9.38 14.13 43.91
N LEU A 21 -10.37 13.63 43.16
CA LEU A 21 -10.84 12.24 43.25
C LEU A 21 -9.80 11.23 42.70
N GLN A 22 -9.02 11.62 41.68
CA GLN A 22 -7.90 10.81 41.16
C GLN A 22 -6.73 10.67 42.15
N ARG A 23 -6.50 11.67 43.03
CA ARG A 23 -5.45 11.62 44.07
C ARG A 23 -5.65 10.48 45.08
N THR A 24 -6.89 10.08 45.33
CA THR A 24 -7.22 9.00 46.29
C THR A 24 -7.03 7.61 45.67
N ARG A 25 -7.32 7.44 44.37
CA ARG A 25 -7.10 6.19 43.61
C ARG A 25 -5.62 5.90 43.32
N LEU A 26 -4.79 6.95 43.26
CA LEU A 26 -3.33 6.86 43.14
C LEU A 26 -2.65 6.09 44.29
N LYS A 27 -3.23 6.04 45.50
CA LYS A 27 -2.67 5.27 46.63
C LYS A 27 -2.89 3.75 46.50
N LEU A 28 -3.92 3.31 45.76
CA LEU A 28 -4.30 1.90 45.64
C LEU A 28 -3.65 1.19 44.43
N TRP A 29 -3.36 1.91 43.34
CA TRP A 29 -2.66 1.37 42.15
C TRP A 29 -1.14 1.22 42.30
N PHE A 30 -0.54 1.86 43.32
CA PHE A 30 0.89 1.76 43.62
C PHE A 30 1.32 0.34 44.00
N ILE A 31 0.42 -0.43 44.63
CA ILE A 31 0.68 -1.78 45.16
C ILE A 31 0.72 -2.85 44.04
N PRO A 32 -0.26 -2.95 43.12
CA PRO A 32 -0.22 -3.99 42.08
C PRO A 32 0.86 -3.76 41.01
N VAL A 33 1.25 -2.52 40.71
CA VAL A 33 2.34 -2.23 39.76
C VAL A 33 3.70 -2.61 40.35
N PHE A 34 3.93 -2.36 41.64
CA PHE A 34 5.13 -2.83 42.34
C PHE A 34 5.13 -4.35 42.54
N ALA A 35 3.98 -4.95 42.84
CA ALA A 35 3.82 -6.40 42.90
C ALA A 35 4.12 -7.05 41.55
N SER A 36 3.70 -6.43 40.43
CA SER A 36 3.98 -6.92 39.08
C SER A 36 5.47 -6.85 38.73
N ILE A 37 6.17 -5.81 39.16
CA ILE A 37 7.62 -5.65 38.95
C ILE A 37 8.41 -6.66 39.81
N LEU A 38 7.98 -6.90 41.04
CA LEU A 38 8.56 -7.91 41.94
C LEU A 38 8.26 -9.35 41.46
N VAL A 39 7.05 -9.63 40.99
CA VAL A 39 6.65 -10.93 40.42
C VAL A 39 7.40 -11.19 39.11
N TRP A 40 7.59 -10.19 38.24
CA TRP A 40 8.45 -10.34 37.06
C TRP A 40 9.93 -10.53 37.40
N ALA A 41 10.42 -9.93 38.49
CA ALA A 41 11.78 -10.18 38.98
C ALA A 41 11.95 -11.62 39.50
N CYS A 42 10.93 -12.19 40.17
CA CYS A 42 10.91 -13.58 40.63
C CYS A 42 10.72 -14.59 39.49
N LEU A 43 9.87 -14.30 38.50
CA LEU A 43 9.63 -15.18 37.35
C LEU A 43 10.85 -15.28 36.42
N VAL A 44 11.64 -14.21 36.31
CA VAL A 44 12.90 -14.22 35.54
C VAL A 44 13.99 -15.07 36.22
N GLN A 45 13.88 -15.34 37.52
CA GLN A 45 14.78 -16.29 38.22
C GLN A 45 14.32 -17.75 38.09
N LEU A 46 13.03 -18.02 37.88
CA LEU A 46 12.48 -19.37 37.75
C LEU A 46 12.52 -19.92 36.31
N TRP A 47 12.74 -19.06 35.31
CA TRP A 47 12.81 -19.45 33.90
C TRP A 47 14.20 -19.96 33.45
N HIS A 48 14.91 -20.64 34.35
CA HIS A 48 16.21 -21.28 34.08
C HIS A 48 16.22 -22.80 34.31
N MET A 49 15.05 -23.44 34.49
CA MET A 49 14.90 -24.89 34.56
C MET A 49 13.97 -25.38 33.44
N ARG A 50 14.54 -26.12 32.48
CA ARG A 50 13.82 -26.82 31.40
C ARG A 50 13.14 -28.06 31.97
N LEU A 51 11.92 -28.38 31.53
CA LEU A 51 11.42 -29.76 31.40
C LEU A 51 10.12 -29.82 30.57
N LEU A 52 10.06 -30.88 29.75
CA LEU A 52 8.90 -31.53 29.09
C LEU A 52 8.48 -31.10 27.66
N SER A 53 9.03 -31.86 26.70
CA SER A 53 8.32 -32.56 25.59
C SER A 53 7.06 -33.28 26.11
N GLY A 54 5.94 -33.49 25.41
CA GLY A 54 5.61 -33.51 23.99
C GLY A 54 4.67 -34.71 23.76
N PHE A 55 3.40 -34.48 23.38
CA PHE A 55 2.37 -35.43 22.87
C PHE A 55 1.18 -34.51 22.48
N THR A 56 0.43 -34.63 21.38
CA THR A 56 -0.32 -35.78 20.82
C THR A 56 -0.63 -35.59 19.32
N ARG A 57 -1.14 -36.65 18.68
CA ARG A 57 -1.52 -36.81 17.26
C ARG A 57 -3.02 -37.23 17.18
N LEU A 58 -3.61 -37.10 15.97
CA LEU A 58 -4.89 -37.66 15.45
C LEU A 58 -6.15 -36.79 15.64
N THR A 59 -7.14 -36.68 14.73
CA THR A 59 -7.55 -37.42 13.51
C THR A 59 -8.32 -36.47 12.56
N LYS A 60 -8.34 -36.77 11.25
CA LYS A 60 -9.22 -36.15 10.24
C LYS A 60 -10.28 -37.18 9.83
N VAL A 61 -11.57 -36.83 9.90
CA VAL A 61 -12.69 -37.60 9.37
C VAL A 61 -13.20 -36.91 8.10
N SER A 62 -13.47 -37.68 7.05
CA SER A 62 -14.06 -37.22 5.79
C SER A 62 -15.40 -37.93 5.60
N VAL A 63 -16.48 -37.17 5.39
CA VAL A 63 -17.80 -37.68 5.02
C VAL A 63 -18.04 -37.39 3.54
N ARG A 64 -18.49 -38.41 2.79
CA ARG A 64 -18.99 -38.29 1.41
C ARG A 64 -20.52 -38.21 1.45
N VAL A 65 -21.09 -37.31 0.66
CA VAL A 65 -22.51 -37.31 0.28
C VAL A 65 -22.56 -37.25 -1.25
N ASP A 66 -23.24 -38.22 -1.85
CA ASP A 66 -23.61 -38.27 -3.27
C ASP A 66 -25.01 -37.69 -3.42
N GLU A 67 -25.22 -36.81 -4.40
CA GLU A 67 -26.56 -36.48 -4.89
C GLU A 67 -26.55 -36.27 -6.41
N THR A 68 -27.52 -36.91 -7.05
CA THR A 68 -27.83 -36.93 -8.48
C THR A 68 -28.68 -35.71 -8.87
N MET A 69 -28.41 -35.11 -10.03
CA MET A 69 -29.29 -34.08 -10.62
C MET A 69 -29.74 -34.47 -12.03
N HIS A 70 -31.05 -34.33 -12.26
CA HIS A 70 -31.72 -34.39 -13.56
C HIS A 70 -31.41 -33.16 -14.41
N SER A 71 -31.29 -33.39 -15.72
CA SER A 71 -30.88 -32.43 -16.75
C SER A 71 -32.10 -31.84 -17.48
N THR A 72 -32.16 -30.52 -17.61
CA THR A 72 -32.93 -29.81 -18.64
C THR A 72 -31.98 -29.30 -19.73
N THR A 73 -32.47 -29.21 -20.96
CA THR A 73 -31.72 -29.02 -22.22
C THR A 73 -30.70 -27.86 -22.20
N PRO A 74 -29.46 -28.08 -22.72
CA PRO A 74 -28.36 -27.12 -22.57
C PRO A 74 -28.48 -25.91 -23.50
N ARG A 75 -28.41 -24.70 -22.91
CA ARG A 75 -28.16 -23.45 -23.62
C ARG A 75 -26.65 -23.26 -23.82
N ASN A 76 -26.26 -22.73 -24.97
CA ASN A 76 -24.85 -22.63 -25.36
C ASN A 76 -24.26 -21.26 -24.90
N TYR A 77 -23.60 -21.24 -23.74
CA TYR A 77 -22.93 -20.04 -23.21
C TYR A 77 -21.46 -19.99 -23.65
N THR A 78 -21.01 -18.86 -24.20
CA THR A 78 -19.58 -18.60 -24.47
C THR A 78 -18.98 -17.78 -23.34
N SER A 79 -17.94 -18.30 -22.68
CA SER A 79 -17.35 -17.70 -21.48
C SER A 79 -15.83 -17.55 -21.59
N ASN A 80 -15.30 -16.44 -21.05
CA ASN A 80 -13.86 -16.14 -21.02
C ASN A 80 -13.09 -16.94 -19.94
N GLY A 81 -13.79 -17.58 -18.98
CA GLY A 81 -13.19 -18.32 -17.88
C GLY A 81 -14.16 -18.54 -16.71
N PHE A 82 -13.67 -19.14 -15.63
CA PHE A 82 -14.44 -19.43 -14.41
C PHE A 82 -13.98 -18.54 -13.26
N LEU A 83 -14.89 -17.75 -12.71
CA LEU A 83 -14.65 -16.94 -11.53
C LEU A 83 -15.13 -17.68 -10.27
N GLN A 84 -14.21 -18.00 -9.38
CA GLN A 84 -14.53 -18.38 -7.99
C GLN A 84 -14.45 -17.14 -7.10
N VAL A 85 -15.26 -17.11 -6.05
CA VAL A 85 -15.37 -15.96 -5.16
C VAL A 85 -15.43 -16.47 -3.73
N SER A 86 -14.54 -15.97 -2.86
CA SER A 86 -14.58 -16.17 -1.42
C SER A 86 -14.96 -14.86 -0.73
N CYS A 87 -16.23 -14.76 -0.29
CA CYS A 87 -16.82 -13.58 0.34
C CYS A 87 -16.51 -13.55 1.83
N ASN A 88 -15.94 -12.44 2.31
CA ASN A 88 -15.59 -12.22 3.71
C ASN A 88 -16.50 -11.18 4.38
N GLY A 89 -16.61 -11.25 5.71
CA GLY A 89 -17.35 -10.28 6.52
C GLY A 89 -18.68 -10.83 7.04
N GLY A 90 -19.49 -9.96 7.66
CA GLY A 90 -20.83 -10.34 8.12
C GLY A 90 -21.83 -10.44 6.95
N LEU A 91 -23.02 -11.02 7.18
CA LEU A 91 -24.05 -11.27 6.16
C LEU A 91 -24.21 -10.13 5.15
N ASN A 92 -24.43 -8.91 5.64
CA ASN A 92 -24.72 -7.76 4.78
C ASN A 92 -23.51 -7.28 3.96
N GLN A 93 -22.28 -7.52 4.43
CA GLN A 93 -21.06 -7.30 3.64
C GLN A 93 -20.93 -8.34 2.54
N MET A 94 -21.19 -9.61 2.86
CA MET A 94 -21.18 -10.70 1.89
C MET A 94 -22.23 -10.49 0.79
N ARG A 95 -23.45 -10.05 1.13
CA ARG A 95 -24.50 -9.69 0.15
C ARG A 95 -24.00 -8.66 -0.87
N ALA A 96 -23.41 -7.56 -0.39
CA ALA A 96 -22.86 -6.51 -1.27
C ALA A 96 -21.70 -7.03 -2.13
N ALA A 97 -20.81 -7.85 -1.56
CA ALA A 97 -19.71 -8.47 -2.28
C ALA A 97 -20.21 -9.41 -3.40
N ILE A 98 -21.22 -10.24 -3.13
CA ILE A 98 -21.81 -11.14 -4.14
C ILE A 98 -22.40 -10.33 -5.29
N CYS A 99 -23.14 -9.26 -4.99
CA CYS A 99 -23.71 -8.36 -6.01
C CYS A 99 -22.63 -7.73 -6.91
N ASP A 100 -21.54 -7.23 -6.31
CA ASP A 100 -20.39 -6.71 -7.05
C ASP A 100 -19.77 -7.79 -7.95
N MET A 101 -19.58 -9.01 -7.43
CA MET A 101 -18.90 -10.09 -8.17
C MET A 101 -19.74 -10.68 -9.31
N VAL A 102 -21.07 -10.77 -9.17
CA VAL A 102 -21.96 -11.11 -10.29
C VAL A 102 -21.83 -10.06 -11.40
N THR A 103 -21.78 -8.80 -11.02
CA THR A 103 -21.63 -7.68 -11.97
C THR A 103 -20.28 -7.72 -12.68
N VAL A 104 -19.21 -8.03 -11.95
CA VAL A 104 -17.87 -8.26 -12.54
C VAL A 104 -17.87 -9.48 -13.46
N ALA A 105 -18.54 -10.57 -13.11
CA ALA A 105 -18.67 -11.74 -13.97
C ALA A 105 -19.40 -11.39 -15.28
N ARG A 106 -20.46 -10.59 -15.23
CA ARG A 106 -21.16 -10.07 -16.42
C ARG A 106 -20.25 -9.18 -17.27
N LEU A 107 -19.58 -8.21 -16.64
CA LEU A 107 -18.70 -7.25 -17.31
C LEU A 107 -17.58 -7.96 -18.09
N LEU A 108 -17.04 -9.04 -17.52
CA LEU A 108 -15.93 -9.79 -18.09
C LEU A 108 -16.36 -11.01 -18.92
N ASN A 109 -17.68 -11.23 -19.07
CA ASN A 109 -18.27 -12.41 -19.70
C ASN A 109 -17.67 -13.74 -19.18
N LEU A 110 -17.74 -13.92 -17.86
CA LEU A 110 -17.21 -15.08 -17.13
C LEU A 110 -18.34 -16.00 -16.67
N THR A 111 -18.02 -17.28 -16.50
CA THR A 111 -18.87 -18.23 -15.79
C THR A 111 -18.60 -18.08 -14.30
N LEU A 112 -19.60 -17.67 -13.52
CA LEU A 112 -19.47 -17.54 -12.08
C LEU A 112 -19.70 -18.91 -11.43
N VAL A 113 -18.82 -19.31 -10.52
CA VAL A 113 -19.08 -20.42 -9.60
C VAL A 113 -19.82 -19.85 -8.39
N VAL A 114 -20.85 -20.56 -7.89
CA VAL A 114 -21.59 -20.15 -6.68
C VAL A 114 -20.59 -19.72 -5.59
N PRO A 115 -20.71 -18.48 -5.05
CA PRO A 115 -19.73 -17.94 -4.11
C PRO A 115 -19.56 -18.79 -2.86
N GLU A 116 -18.33 -18.89 -2.37
CA GLU A 116 -17.99 -19.49 -1.09
C GLU A 116 -17.99 -18.40 0.00
N LEU A 117 -18.46 -18.74 1.20
CA LEU A 117 -18.50 -17.84 2.35
C LEU A 117 -17.31 -18.10 3.28
N ASP A 118 -16.67 -17.05 3.76
CA ASP A 118 -15.46 -17.13 4.60
C ASP A 118 -15.79 -17.55 6.05
N LYS A 119 -15.45 -18.81 6.37
CA LYS A 119 -15.62 -19.41 7.70
C LYS A 119 -14.52 -19.04 8.69
N SER A 120 -13.43 -18.40 8.23
CA SER A 120 -12.24 -18.07 9.04
C SER A 120 -12.25 -16.64 9.60
N SER A 121 -13.31 -15.87 9.31
CA SER A 121 -13.46 -14.49 9.75
C SER A 121 -13.80 -14.36 11.25
N PHE A 122 -13.80 -13.13 11.78
CA PHE A 122 -14.14 -12.83 13.18
C PHE A 122 -15.49 -13.42 13.62
N TRP A 123 -16.45 -13.54 12.71
CA TRP A 123 -17.78 -14.07 12.98
C TRP A 123 -17.81 -15.60 13.12
N ALA A 124 -16.77 -16.30 12.64
CA ALA A 124 -16.59 -17.76 12.71
C ALA A 124 -17.86 -18.57 12.35
N ASP A 125 -18.66 -18.07 11.41
CA ASP A 125 -19.93 -18.67 11.02
C ASP A 125 -19.69 -19.91 10.13
N PRO A 126 -20.27 -21.08 10.46
CA PRO A 126 -20.05 -22.29 9.68
C PRO A 126 -20.91 -22.37 8.41
N SER A 127 -21.89 -21.48 8.24
CA SER A 127 -22.88 -21.52 7.14
C SER A 127 -22.23 -21.45 5.76
N ASP A 128 -22.70 -22.28 4.85
CA ASP A 128 -22.40 -22.20 3.41
C ASP A 128 -23.41 -21.30 2.68
N PHE A 129 -23.13 -20.99 1.41
CA PHE A 129 -24.03 -20.16 0.60
C PHE A 129 -25.45 -20.73 0.53
N GLU A 130 -25.58 -22.06 0.44
CA GLU A 130 -26.86 -22.76 0.33
C GLU A 130 -27.66 -22.85 1.63
N ASP A 131 -27.04 -22.59 2.78
CA ASP A 131 -27.73 -22.49 4.06
C ASP A 131 -28.46 -21.14 4.19
N ILE A 132 -27.94 -20.09 3.53
CA ILE A 132 -28.43 -18.71 3.64
C ILE A 132 -29.29 -18.31 2.44
N PHE A 133 -28.86 -18.63 1.21
CA PHE A 133 -29.52 -18.20 -0.02
C PHE A 133 -30.04 -19.39 -0.83
N ASP A 134 -31.19 -19.21 -1.50
CA ASP A 134 -31.72 -20.20 -2.43
C ASP A 134 -30.86 -20.26 -3.70
N VAL A 135 -30.01 -21.27 -3.79
CA VAL A 135 -29.08 -21.48 -4.92
C VAL A 135 -29.81 -21.68 -6.24
N ARG A 136 -30.96 -22.36 -6.25
CA ARG A 136 -31.70 -22.63 -7.49
C ARG A 136 -32.29 -21.32 -8.01
N HIS A 137 -32.99 -20.59 -7.16
CA HIS A 137 -33.52 -19.26 -7.47
C HIS A 137 -32.42 -18.28 -7.91
N PHE A 138 -31.27 -18.28 -7.24
CA PHE A 138 -30.13 -17.43 -7.59
C PHE A 138 -29.60 -17.71 -9.00
N ILE A 139 -29.44 -18.99 -9.37
CA ILE A 139 -28.99 -19.40 -10.71
C ILE A 139 -30.07 -19.09 -11.75
N ASP A 140 -31.32 -19.45 -11.48
CA ASP A 140 -32.42 -19.32 -12.44
C ASP A 140 -32.79 -17.86 -12.72
N SER A 141 -32.77 -16.99 -11.71
CA SER A 141 -33.09 -15.57 -11.87
C SER A 141 -32.02 -14.79 -12.65
N LEU A 142 -30.79 -15.29 -12.69
CA LEU A 142 -29.64 -14.68 -13.36
C LEU A 142 -29.21 -15.38 -14.64
N ARG A 143 -29.88 -16.47 -15.03
CA ARG A 143 -29.52 -17.33 -16.19
C ARG A 143 -29.35 -16.58 -17.51
N ASP A 144 -30.11 -15.50 -17.73
CA ASP A 144 -30.05 -14.71 -18.96
C ASP A 144 -29.01 -13.57 -18.89
N GLU A 145 -28.39 -13.35 -17.73
CA GLU A 145 -27.38 -12.31 -17.50
C GLU A 145 -25.97 -12.92 -17.39
N VAL A 146 -25.83 -13.92 -16.51
CA VAL A 146 -24.54 -14.53 -16.18
C VAL A 146 -24.72 -16.04 -16.09
N ASN A 147 -23.81 -16.80 -16.70
CA ASN A 147 -23.78 -18.24 -16.55
C ASN A 147 -23.24 -18.60 -15.16
N ILE A 148 -24.07 -19.19 -14.29
CA ILE A 148 -23.71 -19.55 -12.92
C ILE A 148 -23.75 -21.07 -12.75
N ILE A 149 -22.69 -21.65 -12.20
CA ILE A 149 -22.59 -23.08 -11.93
C ILE A 149 -22.35 -23.35 -10.44
N LYS A 150 -22.91 -24.43 -9.91
CA LYS A 150 -22.72 -24.82 -8.50
C LYS A 150 -21.27 -25.16 -8.16
N ARG A 151 -20.59 -25.89 -9.05
CA ARG A 151 -19.23 -26.38 -8.85
C ARG A 151 -18.49 -26.40 -10.19
N LEU A 152 -17.16 -26.26 -10.15
CA LEU A 152 -16.33 -26.34 -11.35
C LEU A 152 -16.49 -27.69 -12.07
N PRO A 153 -16.50 -27.72 -13.41
CA PRO A 153 -16.58 -28.97 -14.16
C PRO A 153 -15.41 -29.90 -13.81
N LYS A 154 -15.68 -31.20 -13.63
CA LYS A 154 -14.67 -32.19 -13.17
C LYS A 154 -13.36 -32.17 -13.98
N LYS A 155 -13.43 -31.92 -15.30
CA LYS A 155 -12.25 -31.80 -16.18
C LYS A 155 -11.38 -30.57 -15.83
N VAL A 156 -12.03 -29.43 -15.62
CA VAL A 156 -11.36 -28.16 -15.25
C VAL A 156 -10.80 -28.28 -13.82
N ALA A 157 -11.59 -28.83 -12.89
CA ALA A 157 -11.16 -29.04 -11.51
C ALA A 157 -9.93 -29.95 -11.39
N ARG A 158 -9.81 -30.99 -12.24
CA ARG A 158 -8.63 -31.87 -12.28
C ARG A 158 -7.40 -31.19 -12.89
N SER A 159 -7.57 -30.37 -13.93
CA SER A 159 -6.46 -29.70 -14.63
C SER A 159 -5.80 -28.60 -13.79
N TYR A 160 -6.54 -27.97 -12.88
CA TYR A 160 -6.07 -26.86 -12.04
C TYR A 160 -5.91 -27.24 -10.56
N GLY A 161 -6.06 -28.54 -10.23
CA GLY A 161 -5.73 -29.19 -8.95
C GLY A 161 -5.71 -28.30 -7.70
N ASN A 162 -6.85 -28.08 -7.07
CA ASN A 162 -7.02 -27.43 -5.74
C ASN A 162 -6.32 -26.07 -5.49
N HIS A 163 -5.62 -25.47 -6.47
CA HIS A 163 -4.88 -24.21 -6.27
C HIS A 163 -5.16 -23.23 -7.42
N PRO A 164 -6.42 -22.75 -7.57
CA PRO A 164 -6.69 -21.62 -8.44
C PRO A 164 -5.84 -20.42 -8.00
N ILE A 165 -5.54 -19.50 -8.92
CA ILE A 165 -4.86 -18.26 -8.52
C ILE A 165 -5.80 -17.48 -7.62
N VAL A 166 -5.40 -17.35 -6.36
CA VAL A 166 -6.12 -16.58 -5.36
C VAL A 166 -5.58 -15.17 -5.37
N MET A 167 -6.44 -14.18 -5.62
CA MET A 167 -6.05 -12.78 -5.56
C MET A 167 -7.19 -11.88 -5.07
N PRO A 168 -6.92 -10.87 -4.24
CA PRO A 168 -7.92 -9.89 -3.88
C PRO A 168 -7.98 -8.77 -4.93
N PRO A 169 -9.16 -8.46 -5.50
CA PRO A 169 -9.32 -7.29 -6.35
C PRO A 169 -8.98 -5.99 -5.60
N VAL A 170 -8.59 -4.96 -6.35
CA VAL A 170 -8.37 -3.63 -5.77
C VAL A 170 -9.71 -3.05 -5.28
N SER A 171 -9.76 -2.49 -4.08
CA SER A 171 -11.00 -1.88 -3.54
C SER A 171 -11.44 -0.68 -4.38
N TRP A 172 -12.76 -0.52 -4.56
CA TRP A 172 -13.38 0.59 -5.27
C TRP A 172 -12.85 0.80 -6.69
N SER A 173 -12.63 -0.30 -7.41
CA SER A 173 -12.06 -0.28 -8.76
C SER A 173 -13.09 0.06 -9.82
N SER A 174 -12.66 0.81 -10.85
CA SER A 174 -13.48 1.14 -12.01
C SER A 174 -13.58 -0.01 -13.01
N GLU A 175 -14.50 0.11 -13.95
CA GLU A 175 -14.65 -0.81 -15.08
C GLU A 175 -13.33 -1.04 -15.83
N LYS A 176 -12.56 0.03 -16.07
CA LYS A 176 -11.26 0.00 -16.76
C LYS A 176 -10.27 -0.95 -16.08
N TYR A 177 -10.25 -1.00 -14.75
CA TYR A 177 -9.39 -1.91 -14.01
C TYR A 177 -9.72 -3.37 -14.33
N TYR A 178 -11.01 -3.73 -14.31
CA TYR A 178 -11.43 -5.10 -14.59
C TYR A 178 -11.17 -5.48 -16.05
N LEU A 179 -11.53 -4.63 -17.02
CA LEU A 179 -11.32 -4.91 -18.43
C LEU A 179 -9.83 -4.97 -18.82
N GLN A 180 -9.00 -4.06 -18.30
CA GLN A 180 -7.60 -3.94 -18.74
C GLN A 180 -6.62 -4.78 -17.92
N GLN A 181 -6.91 -5.03 -16.64
CA GLN A 181 -5.99 -5.76 -15.74
C GLN A 181 -6.48 -7.15 -15.38
N ILE A 182 -7.79 -7.36 -15.20
CA ILE A 182 -8.34 -8.65 -14.76
C ILE A 182 -8.68 -9.56 -15.94
N LEU A 183 -9.40 -9.07 -16.96
CA LEU A 183 -9.81 -9.89 -18.11
C LEU A 183 -8.63 -10.67 -18.75
N PRO A 184 -7.44 -10.06 -18.96
CA PRO A 184 -6.31 -10.78 -19.56
C PRO A 184 -5.81 -11.97 -18.72
N LEU A 185 -6.04 -11.97 -17.40
CA LEU A 185 -5.63 -13.07 -16.54
C LEU A 185 -6.47 -14.33 -16.79
N PHE A 186 -7.76 -14.18 -17.14
CA PHE A 186 -8.63 -15.31 -17.46
C PHE A 186 -8.22 -16.02 -18.75
N SER A 187 -7.67 -15.28 -19.73
CA SER A 187 -7.08 -15.87 -20.93
C SER A 187 -5.85 -16.75 -20.62
N LYS A 188 -5.17 -16.52 -19.49
CA LYS A 188 -3.97 -17.28 -19.09
C LYS A 188 -4.27 -18.42 -18.13
N HIS A 189 -5.21 -18.22 -17.22
CA HIS A 189 -5.38 -19.10 -16.06
C HIS A 189 -6.69 -19.87 -16.04
N GLN A 190 -7.66 -19.55 -16.92
CA GLN A 190 -8.99 -20.16 -17.05
C GLN A 190 -9.87 -20.15 -15.79
N VAL A 191 -9.31 -20.33 -14.58
CA VAL A 191 -9.97 -20.26 -13.27
C VAL A 191 -9.19 -19.30 -12.37
N ILE A 192 -9.88 -18.33 -11.78
CA ILE A 192 -9.31 -17.40 -10.80
C ILE A 192 -10.24 -17.32 -9.59
N ASN A 193 -9.68 -17.38 -8.38
CA ASN A 193 -10.42 -17.18 -7.14
C ASN A 193 -10.19 -15.76 -6.60
N PHE A 194 -11.26 -14.97 -6.52
CA PHE A 194 -11.24 -13.70 -5.82
C PHE A 194 -11.52 -13.89 -4.34
N ASN A 195 -10.51 -13.64 -3.50
CA ASN A 195 -10.68 -13.59 -2.06
C ASN A 195 -10.82 -12.15 -1.56
N ARG A 196 -11.30 -12.00 -0.32
CA ARG A 196 -11.48 -10.69 0.32
C ARG A 196 -12.31 -9.72 -0.53
N THR A 197 -13.48 -10.12 -1.00
CA THR A 197 -14.26 -9.39 -2.03
C THR A 197 -15.13 -8.24 -1.53
N ASP A 198 -14.94 -7.81 -0.29
CA ASP A 198 -15.61 -6.63 0.28
C ASP A 198 -15.22 -5.32 -0.45
N THR A 199 -16.22 -4.54 -0.87
CA THR A 199 -16.08 -3.17 -1.44
C THR A 199 -15.07 -3.07 -2.60
N ARG A 200 -15.27 -3.89 -3.65
CA ARG A 200 -14.30 -4.02 -4.75
C ARG A 200 -14.68 -3.27 -6.01
N LEU A 201 -15.96 -3.08 -6.25
CA LEU A 201 -16.46 -2.35 -7.40
C LEU A 201 -16.76 -0.89 -6.99
N ALA A 202 -16.45 0.09 -7.84
CA ALA A 202 -16.75 1.49 -7.57
C ALA A 202 -18.27 1.73 -7.36
N ASN A 203 -18.64 2.73 -6.56
CA ASN A 203 -20.05 3.09 -6.38
C ASN A 203 -20.61 3.76 -7.64
N ASN A 204 -19.83 4.66 -8.25
CA ASN A 204 -20.19 5.43 -9.42
C ASN A 204 -19.30 5.12 -10.63
N GLY A 205 -19.64 5.68 -11.80
CA GLY A 205 -18.85 5.53 -13.03
C GLY A 205 -18.92 4.14 -13.66
N ILE A 206 -20.03 3.42 -13.43
CA ILE A 206 -20.32 2.11 -14.00
C ILE A 206 -21.54 2.23 -14.93
N PRO A 207 -21.54 1.56 -16.11
CA PRO A 207 -22.67 1.58 -17.02
C PRO A 207 -24.02 1.27 -16.35
N LEU A 208 -25.07 1.97 -16.76
CA LEU A 208 -26.40 1.87 -16.15
C LEU A 208 -26.95 0.44 -16.16
N GLU A 209 -26.71 -0.33 -17.24
CA GLU A 209 -27.11 -1.73 -17.35
C GLU A 209 -26.46 -2.62 -16.26
N LEU A 210 -25.18 -2.38 -15.95
CA LEU A 210 -24.47 -3.11 -14.91
C LEU A 210 -24.92 -2.68 -13.51
N GLN A 211 -25.25 -1.40 -13.31
CA GLN A 211 -25.88 -0.95 -12.08
C GLN A 211 -27.26 -1.61 -11.89
N ARG A 212 -28.07 -1.71 -12.96
CA ARG A 212 -29.35 -2.43 -12.95
C ARG A 212 -29.18 -3.92 -12.65
N LEU A 213 -28.11 -4.55 -13.14
CA LEU A 213 -27.77 -5.91 -12.74
C LEU A 213 -27.47 -6.01 -11.24
N ARG A 214 -26.68 -5.09 -10.66
CA ARG A 214 -26.47 -5.05 -9.19
C ARG A 214 -27.81 -4.96 -8.44
N CYS A 215 -28.75 -4.16 -8.93
CA CYS A 215 -30.11 -4.09 -8.38
C CYS A 215 -30.80 -5.44 -8.44
N LYS A 216 -30.83 -6.08 -9.62
CA LYS A 216 -31.46 -7.38 -9.84
C LYS A 216 -30.89 -8.44 -8.90
N VAL A 217 -29.56 -8.46 -8.73
CA VAL A 217 -28.90 -9.40 -7.82
C VAL A 217 -29.30 -9.13 -6.38
N ASN A 218 -29.22 -7.88 -5.92
CA ASN A 218 -29.45 -7.53 -4.53
C ASN A 218 -30.92 -7.69 -4.10
N PHE A 219 -31.86 -7.25 -4.92
CA PHE A 219 -33.29 -7.18 -4.57
C PHE A 219 -34.09 -8.41 -4.99
N HIS A 220 -33.64 -9.15 -6.02
CA HIS A 220 -34.40 -10.29 -6.57
C HIS A 220 -33.66 -11.62 -6.49
N ALA A 221 -32.38 -11.67 -6.87
CA ALA A 221 -31.66 -12.95 -6.98
C ALA A 221 -31.18 -13.50 -5.63
N LEU A 222 -30.73 -12.62 -4.71
CA LEU A 222 -30.29 -13.00 -3.37
C LEU A 222 -31.46 -13.18 -2.40
N LYS A 223 -32.30 -14.17 -2.71
CA LYS A 223 -33.42 -14.61 -1.90
C LYS A 223 -32.93 -15.55 -0.80
N PHE A 224 -33.39 -15.35 0.43
CA PHE A 224 -33.04 -16.24 1.54
C PHE A 224 -33.66 -17.63 1.35
N THR A 225 -33.11 -18.64 2.02
CA THR A 225 -33.72 -19.99 2.01
C THR A 225 -35.13 -19.97 2.58
N GLN A 226 -35.96 -20.92 2.14
CA GLN A 226 -37.36 -21.03 2.59
C GLN A 226 -37.49 -21.11 4.12
N LYS A 227 -36.52 -21.75 4.80
CA LYS A 227 -36.49 -21.84 6.27
C LYS A 227 -36.36 -20.45 6.92
N ILE A 228 -35.41 -19.64 6.44
CA ILE A 228 -35.19 -18.27 6.94
C ILE A 228 -36.39 -17.38 6.60
N GLU A 229 -36.91 -17.46 5.36
CA GLU A 229 -38.05 -16.65 4.94
C GLU A 229 -39.32 -16.99 5.72
N ALA A 230 -39.63 -18.27 5.93
CA ALA A 230 -40.82 -18.69 6.67
C ALA A 230 -40.77 -18.19 8.13
N LEU A 231 -39.63 -18.33 8.78
CA LEU A 231 -39.45 -17.88 10.16
C LEU A 231 -39.46 -16.34 10.26
N GLY A 232 -38.81 -15.65 9.33
CA GLY A 232 -38.84 -14.19 9.24
C GLY A 232 -40.24 -13.65 8.97
N GLN A 233 -41.02 -14.30 8.09
CA GLN A 233 -42.41 -13.95 7.83
C GLN A 233 -43.31 -14.22 9.05
N LYS A 234 -43.08 -15.32 9.79
CA LYS A 234 -43.76 -15.60 11.06
C LYS A 234 -43.52 -14.45 12.06
N LEU A 235 -42.28 -14.01 12.24
CA LEU A 235 -41.93 -12.85 13.07
C LEU A 235 -42.67 -11.59 12.63
N VAL A 236 -42.62 -11.26 11.34
CA VAL A 236 -43.30 -10.08 10.78
C VAL A 236 -44.80 -10.16 11.00
N HIS A 237 -45.42 -11.31 10.77
CA HIS A 237 -46.86 -11.51 10.95
C HIS A 237 -47.26 -11.31 12.42
N MET A 238 -46.53 -11.89 13.37
CA MET A 238 -46.78 -11.70 14.81
C MET A 238 -46.66 -10.25 15.26
N LEU A 239 -45.70 -9.50 14.69
CA LEU A 239 -45.55 -8.06 14.96
C LEU A 239 -46.71 -7.25 14.37
N GLN A 240 -47.03 -7.48 13.09
CA GLN A 240 -48.10 -6.75 12.39
C GLN A 240 -49.49 -7.01 12.98
N GLN A 241 -49.77 -8.22 13.45
CA GLN A 241 -51.02 -8.54 14.16
C GLN A 241 -51.24 -7.69 15.42
N ARG A 242 -50.16 -7.21 16.05
CA ARG A 242 -50.21 -6.37 17.26
C ARG A 242 -50.26 -4.87 16.95
N GLY A 243 -50.23 -4.50 15.67
CA GLY A 243 -50.28 -3.12 15.19
C GLY A 243 -48.99 -2.66 14.48
N PRO A 244 -48.89 -1.36 14.16
CA PRO A 244 -47.69 -0.80 13.55
C PRO A 244 -46.51 -0.84 14.54
N PHE A 245 -45.31 -1.08 14.03
CA PHE A 245 -44.10 -1.22 14.86
C PHE A 245 -42.87 -0.52 14.26
N VAL A 246 -41.96 -0.16 15.16
CA VAL A 246 -40.63 0.41 14.85
C VAL A 246 -39.59 -0.70 14.91
N ALA A 247 -38.73 -0.81 13.91
CA ALA A 247 -37.51 -1.59 14.02
C ALA A 247 -36.34 -0.66 14.39
N LEU A 248 -35.82 -0.83 15.60
CA LEU A 248 -34.67 -0.11 16.12
C LEU A 248 -33.42 -0.98 15.95
N HIS A 249 -32.52 -0.61 15.04
CA HIS A 249 -31.22 -1.27 14.89
C HIS A 249 -30.22 -0.66 15.89
N LEU A 250 -30.19 -1.25 17.09
CA LEU A 250 -29.44 -0.79 18.25
C LEU A 250 -28.03 -1.41 18.24
N ARG A 251 -27.05 -0.73 17.65
CA ARG A 251 -25.68 -1.25 17.45
C ARG A 251 -24.77 -0.99 18.66
N TYR A 252 -25.22 -1.40 19.84
CA TYR A 252 -24.51 -1.22 21.12
C TYR A 252 -23.91 -2.55 21.62
N GLU A 253 -23.14 -3.21 20.75
CA GLU A 253 -22.51 -4.52 20.98
C GLU A 253 -21.04 -4.35 21.43
N MET A 254 -20.52 -5.33 22.17
CA MET A 254 -19.17 -5.27 22.76
C MET A 254 -18.06 -5.10 21.71
N ASP A 255 -18.16 -5.78 20.57
CA ASP A 255 -17.22 -5.69 19.45
C ASP A 255 -17.18 -4.26 18.86
N MET A 256 -18.35 -3.64 18.72
CA MET A 256 -18.51 -2.28 18.19
C MET A 256 -18.00 -1.21 19.14
N LEU A 257 -18.25 -1.36 20.44
CA LEU A 257 -17.72 -0.46 21.47
C LEU A 257 -16.21 -0.60 21.61
N ALA A 258 -15.70 -1.83 21.59
CA ALA A 258 -14.27 -2.08 21.56
C ALA A 258 -13.65 -1.44 20.31
N PHE A 259 -14.22 -1.64 19.13
CA PHE A 259 -13.72 -1.09 17.87
C PHE A 259 -13.73 0.44 17.84
N SER A 260 -14.86 1.06 18.17
CA SER A 260 -15.05 2.53 18.15
C SER A 260 -14.22 3.23 19.22
N GLY A 261 -13.90 2.55 20.31
CA GLY A 261 -13.20 3.14 21.45
C GLY A 261 -14.10 3.96 22.37
N CYS A 262 -15.42 3.85 22.21
CA CYS A 262 -16.41 4.58 22.97
C CYS A 262 -16.72 3.85 24.28
N THR A 263 -16.80 4.60 25.36
CA THR A 263 -17.09 4.13 26.72
C THR A 263 -18.22 4.93 27.37
N GLU A 264 -18.97 5.71 26.57
CA GLU A 264 -20.15 6.43 27.05
C GLU A 264 -21.15 5.45 27.66
N GLY A 265 -21.76 5.82 28.79
CA GLY A 265 -22.63 4.92 29.54
C GLY A 265 -21.90 3.81 30.30
N CYS A 266 -20.75 3.28 29.85
CA CYS A 266 -20.02 2.17 30.48
C CYS A 266 -19.62 2.44 31.95
N THR A 267 -19.61 1.40 32.78
CA THR A 267 -18.89 1.45 34.06
C THR A 267 -17.39 1.45 33.81
N GLU A 268 -16.59 1.79 34.82
CA GLU A 268 -15.14 1.75 34.68
C GLU A 268 -14.60 0.34 34.42
N GLU A 269 -15.24 -0.68 35.01
CA GLU A 269 -14.91 -2.09 34.79
C GLU A 269 -15.21 -2.49 33.34
N GLU A 270 -16.39 -2.11 32.82
CA GLU A 270 -16.79 -2.32 31.43
C GLU A 270 -15.83 -1.61 30.45
N ALA A 271 -15.44 -0.37 30.76
CA ALA A 271 -14.49 0.40 29.95
C ALA A 271 -13.10 -0.26 29.88
N GLU A 272 -12.62 -0.82 30.99
CA GLU A 272 -11.35 -1.54 31.04
C GLU A 272 -11.43 -2.89 30.30
N GLU A 273 -12.54 -3.62 30.40
CA GLU A 273 -12.77 -4.83 29.62
C GLU A 273 -12.67 -4.57 28.11
N LEU A 274 -13.39 -3.55 27.62
CA LEU A 274 -13.33 -3.12 26.22
C LEU A 274 -11.90 -2.71 25.80
N LYS A 275 -11.13 -2.11 26.72
CA LYS A 275 -9.72 -1.76 26.49
C LYS A 275 -8.84 -3.00 26.33
N GLN A 276 -9.02 -4.02 27.17
CA GLN A 276 -8.27 -5.28 27.06
C GLN A 276 -8.61 -6.04 25.78
N LEU A 277 -9.89 -6.08 25.39
CA LEU A 277 -10.34 -6.72 24.15
C LEU A 277 -9.67 -6.10 22.91
N ARG A 278 -9.60 -4.77 22.85
CA ARG A 278 -8.84 -4.05 21.80
C ARG A 278 -7.36 -4.46 21.72
N ILE A 279 -6.70 -4.59 22.87
CA ILE A 279 -5.26 -4.91 22.95
C ILE A 279 -4.99 -6.34 22.49
N ARG A 280 -5.90 -7.28 22.81
CA ARG A 280 -5.81 -8.68 22.38
C ARG A 280 -5.87 -8.82 20.86
N ASP A 281 -6.85 -8.17 20.22
CA ASP A 281 -7.03 -8.25 18.77
C ASP A 281 -5.85 -7.66 17.99
N GLN A 282 -5.23 -6.59 18.48
CA GLN A 282 -4.05 -5.98 17.85
C GLN A 282 -2.86 -6.94 17.71
N LYS A 283 -2.66 -7.85 18.66
CA LYS A 283 -1.57 -8.83 18.61
C LYS A 283 -1.81 -9.89 17.53
N CYS A 284 -3.03 -10.44 17.46
CA CYS A 284 -3.40 -11.46 16.49
C CYS A 284 -3.31 -10.95 15.04
N PHE A 285 -3.68 -9.68 14.76
CA PHE A 285 -3.56 -9.10 13.42
C PHE A 285 -2.12 -8.81 12.98
N ALA A 286 -1.23 -8.50 13.92
CA ALA A 286 0.18 -8.21 13.60
C ALA A 286 0.98 -9.48 13.28
N GLU A 287 0.67 -10.60 13.95
CA GLU A 287 1.35 -11.89 13.77
C GLU A 287 1.01 -12.53 12.41
N ALA A 288 -0.26 -12.44 11.97
CA ALA A 288 -0.71 -13.01 10.69
C ALA A 288 -0.11 -12.34 9.43
N GLN A 289 0.44 -11.13 9.51
CA GLN A 289 0.95 -10.39 8.34
C GLN A 289 2.46 -10.49 8.12
N VAL A 290 3.22 -11.00 9.09
CA VAL A 290 4.68 -11.14 8.97
C VAL A 290 5.06 -12.35 8.12
N GLU A 291 4.23 -13.40 8.07
CA GLU A 291 4.52 -14.63 7.31
C GLU A 291 4.33 -14.48 5.78
N GLU A 292 3.38 -13.65 5.31
CA GLU A 292 3.14 -13.46 3.87
C GLU A 292 4.25 -12.64 3.15
N GLY A 293 5.04 -11.85 3.88
CA GLY A 293 6.02 -10.91 3.29
C GLY A 293 7.35 -11.53 2.85
N VAL A 294 7.60 -12.82 3.14
CA VAL A 294 8.93 -13.44 3.05
C VAL A 294 9.17 -14.18 1.71
N LEU A 295 8.15 -14.38 0.87
CA LEU A 295 8.24 -15.32 -0.26
C LEU A 295 8.54 -14.76 -1.67
N GLU A 296 8.63 -13.43 -1.88
CA GLU A 296 8.90 -12.86 -3.22
C GLU A 296 10.27 -12.18 -3.33
N GLN A 297 11.38 -12.92 -3.20
CA GLN A 297 12.68 -12.43 -3.67
C GLN A 297 13.54 -13.57 -4.20
N ARG A 298 13.58 -13.78 -5.54
CA ARG A 298 14.72 -14.36 -6.27
C ARG A 298 14.64 -14.10 -7.79
N VAL A 299 15.72 -13.46 -8.30
CA VAL A 299 16.45 -13.75 -9.56
C VAL A 299 15.93 -13.21 -10.93
N VAL A 300 16.65 -12.18 -11.42
CA VAL A 300 17.35 -12.03 -12.74
C VAL A 300 16.75 -11.30 -13.96
N SER A 301 17.67 -10.48 -14.51
CA SER A 301 17.87 -9.91 -15.86
C SER A 301 17.01 -8.75 -16.35
N VAL A 302 17.75 -7.75 -16.83
CA VAL A 302 17.28 -6.51 -17.45
C VAL A 302 17.52 -6.65 -18.94
N HIS A 303 16.48 -6.55 -19.75
CA HIS A 303 16.63 -6.31 -21.18
C HIS A 303 15.60 -5.31 -21.72
N LYS A 304 16.19 -4.21 -22.23
CA LYS A 304 15.83 -3.26 -23.29
C LYS A 304 14.43 -2.63 -23.38
N ASP A 305 14.47 -1.30 -23.39
CA ASP A 305 13.64 -0.44 -24.26
C ASP A 305 13.52 -1.04 -25.67
N LEU A 306 12.33 -1.46 -26.06
CA LEU A 306 12.00 -1.66 -27.46
C LEU A 306 11.15 -0.46 -27.90
N SER A 307 11.81 0.52 -28.50
CA SER A 307 11.18 1.40 -29.48
C SER A 307 11.90 1.17 -30.79
N LEU A 308 11.12 0.86 -31.82
CA LEU A 308 11.62 0.59 -33.16
C LEU A 308 11.51 1.91 -33.92
N ARG A 309 12.65 2.48 -34.32
CA ARG A 309 12.73 3.76 -35.03
C ARG A 309 13.50 3.57 -36.32
N MET A 310 12.81 3.66 -37.46
CA MET A 310 13.44 3.74 -38.77
C MET A 310 13.69 5.20 -39.14
N VAL A 311 14.84 5.50 -39.73
CA VAL A 311 15.26 6.85 -40.14
C VAL A 311 15.74 6.82 -41.59
N VAL A 312 15.26 7.76 -42.42
CA VAL A 312 15.76 7.96 -43.80
C VAL A 312 16.76 9.12 -43.82
N GLY A 313 18.00 8.87 -44.23
CA GLY A 313 19.03 9.92 -44.39
C GLY A 313 19.06 10.53 -45.81
N PRO A 314 19.45 11.81 -45.98
CA PRO A 314 19.75 12.37 -47.30
C PRO A 314 21.07 11.80 -47.85
N SER A 315 21.09 11.42 -49.12
CA SER A 315 22.30 11.03 -49.85
C SER A 315 23.20 12.26 -50.00
N VAL A 316 24.31 12.32 -49.26
CA VAL A 316 25.37 13.31 -49.48
C VAL A 316 26.19 12.83 -50.68
N LEU A 317 26.02 13.51 -51.82
CA LEU A 317 26.90 13.38 -53.00
C LEU A 317 28.25 14.01 -52.68
N HIS A 318 29.29 13.19 -52.50
CA HIS A 318 30.68 13.57 -52.79
C HIS A 318 31.27 12.49 -53.70
N GLY A 319 32.00 12.94 -54.73
CA GLY A 319 32.13 12.28 -56.03
C GLY A 319 32.81 10.92 -56.07
N ALA A 320 32.25 10.03 -56.90
CA ALA A 320 32.94 9.07 -57.77
C ALA A 320 31.87 8.29 -58.57
N ASN A 321 31.96 8.38 -59.90
CA ASN A 321 31.42 7.52 -60.95
C ASN A 321 29.97 6.98 -60.87
N VAL A 322 29.25 7.26 -61.96
CA VAL A 322 27.87 6.90 -62.29
C VAL A 322 27.64 5.38 -62.25
N GLY A 323 26.66 4.93 -61.44
CA GLY A 323 26.07 3.59 -61.43
C GLY A 323 24.61 3.65 -60.94
N PRO A 324 23.71 2.73 -61.33
CA PRO A 324 22.26 2.95 -61.27
C PRO A 324 21.71 2.92 -59.83
N LEU A 325 21.08 4.03 -59.42
CA LEU A 325 20.31 4.16 -58.18
C LEU A 325 18.95 3.44 -58.27
N LYS A 326 18.70 2.48 -57.36
CA LYS A 326 17.51 2.28 -56.50
C LYS A 326 17.31 0.80 -56.10
N SER A 327 17.48 0.50 -54.80
CA SER A 327 17.22 -0.80 -54.18
C SER A 327 16.16 -0.70 -53.08
N THR A 328 15.34 -1.75 -52.95
CA THR A 328 14.44 -1.97 -51.80
C THR A 328 15.24 -2.73 -50.74
N TYR A 329 15.37 -2.18 -49.53
CA TYR A 329 16.03 -2.88 -48.42
C TYR A 329 14.97 -3.53 -47.53
N ILE A 330 15.13 -4.82 -47.26
CA ILE A 330 14.27 -5.59 -46.36
C ILE A 330 15.07 -5.94 -45.11
N HIS A 331 14.61 -5.47 -43.94
CA HIS A 331 15.19 -5.86 -42.66
C HIS A 331 14.27 -6.87 -41.95
N LYS A 332 14.81 -8.06 -41.63
CA LYS A 332 14.20 -8.99 -40.67
C LYS A 332 14.54 -8.52 -39.25
N MET A 333 13.54 -8.33 -38.40
CA MET A 333 13.75 -8.07 -36.97
C MET A 333 13.04 -9.14 -36.15
N CYS A 334 13.85 -10.00 -35.52
CA CYS A 334 13.50 -11.13 -34.66
C CYS A 334 12.85 -12.35 -35.33
N ASP A 335 13.48 -13.50 -35.10
CA ASP A 335 12.84 -14.79 -34.93
C ASP A 335 13.04 -15.15 -33.44
N TYR A 336 11.96 -15.44 -32.71
CA TYR A 336 12.05 -15.75 -31.28
C TYR A 336 12.77 -17.09 -31.02
N HIS A 337 12.97 -17.91 -32.06
CA HIS A 337 13.57 -19.24 -31.97
C HIS A 337 14.99 -19.35 -32.55
N SER A 338 15.49 -18.38 -33.32
CA SER A 338 16.85 -18.43 -33.87
C SER A 338 17.68 -17.18 -33.49
N ASN A 339 18.74 -17.40 -32.73
CA ASN A 339 19.62 -16.39 -32.13
C ASN A 339 20.65 -15.78 -33.12
N GLU A 340 20.28 -15.53 -34.38
CA GLU A 340 21.18 -14.93 -35.39
C GLU A 340 20.63 -13.64 -36.01
N VAL A 341 21.48 -12.61 -36.09
CA VAL A 341 21.23 -11.42 -36.92
C VAL A 341 21.74 -11.71 -38.32
N VAL A 342 20.88 -12.21 -39.20
CA VAL A 342 21.24 -12.44 -40.61
C VAL A 342 21.16 -11.12 -41.37
N LYS A 343 22.30 -10.67 -41.91
CA LYS A 343 22.36 -9.58 -42.89
C LYS A 343 22.34 -10.22 -44.29
N MET A 344 21.20 -10.18 -44.99
CA MET A 344 21.13 -10.61 -46.39
C MET A 344 21.46 -9.43 -47.32
N ASP A 345 22.42 -9.65 -48.22
CA ASP A 345 22.67 -8.80 -49.38
C ASP A 345 21.71 -9.23 -50.50
N VAL A 346 20.75 -8.35 -50.87
CA VAL A 346 19.83 -8.61 -51.99
C VAL A 346 20.34 -7.82 -53.19
N ARG A 347 21.14 -8.47 -54.03
CA ARG A 347 21.48 -7.96 -55.37
C ARG A 347 20.38 -8.33 -56.35
N THR A 348 19.44 -7.42 -56.59
CA THR A 348 18.60 -7.46 -57.79
C THR A 348 18.50 -6.06 -58.41
N THR A 349 19.39 -5.78 -59.35
CA THR A 349 19.21 -4.72 -60.36
C THR A 349 18.20 -5.20 -61.38
N PHE A 350 17.11 -4.47 -61.61
CA PHE A 350 16.53 -4.26 -62.96
C PHE A 350 15.45 -3.16 -62.91
N ASN A 351 15.40 -2.41 -64.00
CA ASN A 351 14.80 -1.09 -64.22
C ASN A 351 13.26 -1.09 -64.30
N ARG A 352 12.55 -1.68 -63.32
CA ARG A 352 11.08 -1.56 -63.16
C ARG A 352 10.68 -1.19 -61.72
N ARG A 353 9.86 -0.14 -61.63
CA ARG A 353 9.42 0.59 -60.41
C ARG A 353 8.96 -0.34 -59.27
N GLY A 354 9.62 -0.24 -58.11
CA GLY A 354 9.13 -0.53 -56.74
C GLY A 354 8.25 -1.75 -56.43
N LEU A 355 7.58 -1.72 -55.27
CA LEU A 355 6.54 -2.68 -54.85
C LEU A 355 5.26 -2.59 -55.71
N ASN A 356 5.18 -1.66 -56.67
CA ASN A 356 4.10 -1.58 -57.65
C ASN A 356 4.12 -2.74 -58.66
N SER A 357 5.24 -3.46 -58.79
CA SER A 357 5.33 -4.70 -59.59
C SER A 357 4.80 -5.92 -58.83
N GLY A 358 3.84 -6.64 -59.42
CA GLY A 358 3.29 -7.89 -58.86
C GLY A 358 4.33 -9.01 -58.67
N ASP A 359 5.39 -9.05 -59.48
CA ASP A 359 6.47 -10.04 -59.35
C ASP A 359 7.32 -9.78 -58.10
N LYS A 360 7.63 -8.51 -57.83
CA LYS A 360 8.35 -8.11 -56.60
C LYS A 360 7.49 -8.38 -55.36
N ARG A 361 6.17 -8.16 -55.42
CA ARG A 361 5.27 -8.49 -54.30
C ARG A 361 5.23 -9.98 -54.01
N ARG A 362 5.21 -10.84 -55.04
CA ARG A 362 5.30 -12.30 -54.87
C ARG A 362 6.63 -12.73 -54.24
N LEU A 363 7.75 -12.11 -54.64
CA LEU A 363 9.05 -12.37 -54.04
C LEU A 363 9.09 -11.98 -52.55
N VAL A 364 8.66 -10.75 -52.22
CA VAL A 364 8.60 -10.27 -50.83
C VAL A 364 7.69 -11.17 -49.99
N LYS A 365 6.52 -11.57 -50.51
CA LYS A 365 5.62 -12.52 -49.83
C LYS A 365 6.31 -13.84 -49.52
N SER A 366 7.03 -14.42 -50.50
CA SER A 366 7.79 -15.66 -50.29
C SER A 366 8.86 -15.50 -49.21
N LEU A 367 9.56 -14.36 -49.16
CA LEU A 367 10.55 -14.08 -48.11
C LEU A 367 9.90 -13.97 -46.73
N ILE A 368 8.77 -13.26 -46.61
CA ILE A 368 8.04 -13.11 -45.34
C ILE A 368 7.60 -14.48 -44.80
N LEU A 369 7.04 -15.33 -45.68
CA LEU A 369 6.61 -16.69 -45.33
C LEU A 369 7.80 -17.58 -44.93
N ASN A 370 8.88 -17.57 -45.72
CA ASN A 370 10.06 -18.37 -45.44
C ASN A 370 10.79 -17.94 -44.16
N TRP A 371 10.78 -16.64 -43.84
CA TRP A 371 11.44 -16.13 -42.64
C TRP A 371 10.62 -16.27 -41.36
N ASN A 372 9.34 -16.64 -41.45
CA ASN A 372 8.39 -16.60 -40.36
C ASN A 372 8.42 -15.26 -39.60
N ALA A 373 8.41 -14.15 -40.35
CA ALA A 373 8.65 -12.82 -39.78
C ALA A 373 7.40 -12.28 -39.06
N ASP A 374 7.57 -11.88 -37.79
CA ASP A 374 6.50 -11.21 -37.01
C ASP A 374 6.35 -9.72 -37.35
N ILE A 375 7.45 -9.06 -37.76
CA ILE A 375 7.51 -7.66 -38.22
C ILE A 375 8.40 -7.57 -39.47
N VAL A 376 7.97 -6.78 -40.45
CA VAL A 376 8.71 -6.50 -41.69
C VAL A 376 8.78 -5.00 -41.92
N CYS A 377 9.98 -4.50 -42.19
CA CYS A 377 10.27 -3.10 -42.46
C CYS A 377 10.86 -2.96 -43.87
N LEU A 378 10.22 -2.15 -44.71
CA LEU A 378 10.57 -1.92 -46.11
C LEU A 378 10.87 -0.43 -46.31
N GLN A 379 12.05 -0.11 -46.83
CA GLN A 379 12.33 1.23 -47.35
C GLN A 379 12.06 1.22 -48.86
N GLU A 380 11.13 2.06 -49.33
CA GLU A 380 10.80 2.12 -50.76
C GLU A 380 10.58 3.53 -51.29
N SER A 381 11.13 3.79 -52.48
CA SER A 381 11.30 5.12 -53.05
C SER A 381 10.05 5.75 -53.69
N LYS A 382 9.06 5.00 -54.20
CA LYS A 382 7.84 5.57 -54.81
C LYS A 382 6.66 4.56 -54.82
N LEU A 383 5.73 4.70 -53.88
CA LEU A 383 4.47 3.95 -53.83
C LEU A 383 3.32 4.91 -54.15
N GLU A 384 2.46 4.58 -55.11
CA GLU A 384 1.28 5.36 -55.52
C GLU A 384 0.04 4.45 -55.44
N GLY A 385 -1.07 4.93 -54.86
CA GLY A 385 -2.34 4.18 -54.76
C GLY A 385 -2.74 3.72 -53.34
N GLU A 386 -3.87 3.01 -53.24
CA GLU A 386 -4.38 2.47 -51.96
C GLU A 386 -3.54 1.25 -51.48
N PHE A 387 -2.95 1.36 -50.29
CA PHE A 387 -2.04 0.34 -49.75
C PHE A 387 -2.72 -0.94 -49.29
N LYS A 388 -4.03 -0.93 -49.07
CA LYS A 388 -4.76 -1.99 -48.35
C LYS A 388 -4.71 -3.34 -49.08
N ASP A 389 -4.90 -3.36 -50.40
CA ASP A 389 -4.89 -4.60 -51.18
C ASP A 389 -3.48 -5.08 -51.47
N MET A 390 -2.54 -4.15 -51.67
CA MET A 390 -1.12 -4.45 -51.77
C MET A 390 -0.58 -5.14 -50.51
N ILE A 391 -0.96 -4.68 -49.31
CA ILE A 391 -0.53 -5.28 -48.04
C ILE A 391 -1.09 -6.69 -47.86
N LYS A 392 -2.35 -6.91 -48.26
CA LYS A 392 -2.94 -8.27 -48.26
C LYS A 392 -2.19 -9.20 -49.20
N GLU A 393 -1.79 -8.74 -50.39
CA GLU A 393 -0.98 -9.53 -51.32
C GLU A 393 0.38 -9.90 -50.70
N LEU A 394 1.04 -8.95 -50.03
CA LEU A 394 2.37 -9.13 -49.42
C LEU A 394 2.37 -10.07 -48.21
N TRP A 395 1.38 -9.99 -47.32
CA TRP A 395 1.38 -10.77 -46.07
C TRP A 395 0.51 -12.04 -46.13
N GLY A 396 -0.54 -12.05 -46.97
CA GLY A 396 -1.43 -13.19 -47.16
C GLY A 396 -2.39 -13.52 -46.02
N GLY A 397 -2.40 -12.78 -44.90
CA GLY A 397 -3.22 -13.07 -43.71
C GLY A 397 -4.19 -11.95 -43.31
N ARG A 398 -5.28 -12.29 -42.61
CA ARG A 398 -6.29 -11.32 -42.11
C ARG A 398 -5.81 -10.43 -40.96
N TRP A 399 -4.71 -10.79 -40.32
CA TRP A 399 -4.24 -10.17 -39.07
C TRP A 399 -3.06 -9.21 -39.27
N VAL A 400 -2.73 -8.84 -40.52
CA VAL A 400 -1.66 -7.88 -40.80
C VAL A 400 -2.10 -6.45 -40.52
N LYS A 401 -1.33 -5.73 -39.71
CA LYS A 401 -1.43 -4.27 -39.59
C LYS A 401 -0.21 -3.61 -40.23
N TYR A 402 -0.35 -2.36 -40.64
CA TYR A 402 0.72 -1.64 -41.33
C TYR A 402 0.76 -0.15 -40.97
N ALA A 403 1.91 0.46 -41.19
CA ALA A 403 2.13 1.89 -41.08
C ALA A 403 3.09 2.34 -42.18
N HIS A 404 2.87 3.53 -42.75
CA HIS A 404 3.73 4.03 -43.82
C HIS A 404 4.11 5.50 -43.64
N LEU A 405 5.23 5.88 -44.25
CA LEU A 405 5.64 7.25 -44.51
C LEU A 405 5.87 7.38 -46.02
N GLN A 406 5.20 8.33 -46.67
CA GLN A 406 5.34 8.54 -48.11
C GLN A 406 6.74 9.08 -48.46
N ALA A 407 7.20 8.77 -49.66
CA ALA A 407 8.41 9.37 -50.22
C ALA A 407 8.19 10.86 -50.47
N SER A 408 9.21 11.68 -50.20
CA SER A 408 9.14 13.14 -50.40
C SER A 408 10.45 13.66 -51.01
N GLY A 409 10.36 14.26 -52.20
CA GLY A 409 11.53 14.71 -52.97
C GLY A 409 12.44 13.55 -53.39
N THR A 410 13.72 13.63 -53.01
CA THR A 410 14.73 12.57 -53.25
C THR A 410 14.72 11.47 -52.18
N ARG A 411 13.87 11.57 -51.17
CA ARG A 411 13.84 10.66 -50.01
C ARG A 411 12.85 9.52 -50.24
N GLY A 412 13.29 8.28 -49.97
CA GLY A 412 12.40 7.12 -50.03
C GLY A 412 11.43 7.07 -48.85
N GLY A 413 10.25 6.51 -49.07
CA GLY A 413 9.26 6.23 -48.05
C GLY A 413 9.59 4.99 -47.21
N ILE A 414 8.85 4.81 -46.12
CA ILE A 414 8.96 3.66 -45.21
C ILE A 414 7.61 2.93 -45.19
N LEU A 415 7.61 1.62 -45.25
CA LEU A 415 6.45 0.76 -45.03
C LEU A 415 6.80 -0.29 -43.98
N MET A 416 6.00 -0.35 -42.92
CA MET A 416 6.15 -1.33 -41.85
C MET A 416 4.89 -2.20 -41.77
N LEU A 417 5.07 -3.51 -41.59
CA LEU A 417 4.03 -4.54 -41.58
C LEU A 417 4.25 -5.45 -40.37
N TRP A 418 3.18 -5.90 -39.69
CA TRP A 418 3.30 -6.83 -38.57
C TRP A 418 2.03 -7.67 -38.36
N ASP A 419 2.19 -8.84 -37.75
CA ASP A 419 1.07 -9.69 -37.32
C ASP A 419 0.49 -9.16 -35.99
N SER A 420 -0.78 -8.74 -36.00
CA SER A 420 -1.48 -8.23 -34.83
C SER A 420 -1.79 -9.27 -33.75
N ARG A 421 -1.61 -10.56 -34.05
CA ARG A 421 -1.71 -11.66 -33.06
C ARG A 421 -0.43 -11.78 -32.24
N SER A 422 0.73 -11.61 -32.89
CA SER A 422 2.04 -11.65 -32.25
C SER A 422 2.38 -10.32 -31.54
N TRP A 423 1.91 -9.17 -32.06
CA TRP A 423 2.31 -7.85 -31.55
C TRP A 423 1.18 -6.80 -31.52
N ARG A 424 1.07 -6.07 -30.39
CA ARG A 424 -0.05 -5.13 -30.09
C ARG A 424 0.35 -3.66 -29.86
N GLY A 425 1.52 -3.21 -30.33
CA GLY A 425 1.91 -1.80 -30.19
C GLY A 425 1.10 -0.84 -31.08
N GLU A 426 1.33 0.47 -30.92
CA GLU A 426 0.71 1.52 -31.72
C GLU A 426 1.79 2.46 -32.32
N VAL A 427 1.49 3.05 -33.48
CA VAL A 427 2.34 4.07 -34.11
C VAL A 427 2.22 5.34 -33.28
N LEU A 428 3.30 5.75 -32.62
CA LEU A 428 3.27 6.92 -31.75
C LEU A 428 3.45 8.22 -32.54
N GLU A 429 4.31 8.20 -33.56
CA GLU A 429 4.65 9.38 -34.34
C GLU A 429 5.16 8.99 -35.74
N ILE A 430 4.56 9.60 -36.77
CA ILE A 430 5.09 9.64 -38.13
C ILE A 430 5.78 11.00 -38.28
N GLY A 431 7.09 11.03 -38.05
CA GLY A 431 7.91 12.24 -38.22
C GLY A 431 8.27 12.48 -39.69
N SER A 432 8.86 13.62 -40.00
CA SER A 432 9.24 14.01 -41.37
C SER A 432 10.18 13.01 -42.06
N TYR A 433 10.97 12.26 -41.29
CA TYR A 433 11.95 11.27 -41.78
C TYR A 433 11.96 9.96 -40.98
N THR A 434 11.03 9.79 -40.04
CA THR A 434 11.06 8.66 -39.11
C THR A 434 9.67 8.10 -38.85
N LEU A 435 9.58 6.78 -38.69
CA LEU A 435 8.39 6.12 -38.16
C LEU A 435 8.77 5.56 -36.79
N THR A 436 8.11 6.05 -35.73
CA THR A 436 8.43 5.71 -34.35
C THR A 436 7.29 4.91 -33.72
N TRP A 437 7.62 3.73 -33.18
CA TRP A 437 6.68 2.80 -32.58
C TRP A 437 6.99 2.56 -31.10
N THR A 438 5.95 2.49 -30.26
CA THR A 438 6.10 2.21 -28.82
C THR A 438 5.39 0.93 -28.40
N LEU A 439 6.04 0.17 -27.51
CA LEU A 439 5.49 -1.03 -26.88
C LEU A 439 4.95 -0.70 -25.48
N PRO A 440 3.62 -0.56 -25.28
CA PRO A 440 3.06 -0.32 -23.96
C PRO A 440 2.77 -1.67 -23.27
N THR A 441 3.82 -2.37 -22.82
CA THR A 441 3.65 -3.63 -22.06
C THR A 441 4.31 -3.53 -20.69
N MET A 442 3.63 -4.07 -19.67
CA MET A 442 4.17 -4.17 -18.31
C MET A 442 4.95 -5.48 -18.18
N TYR A 443 6.25 -5.40 -17.89
CA TYR A 443 7.10 -6.56 -17.66
C TYR A 443 7.67 -6.52 -16.24
N LEU A 444 7.41 -7.57 -15.44
CA LEU A 444 7.81 -7.67 -14.03
C LEU A 444 7.42 -6.43 -13.19
N GLY A 445 6.28 -5.81 -13.53
CA GLY A 445 5.79 -4.60 -12.84
C GLY A 445 6.42 -3.29 -13.31
N MET A 446 7.18 -3.26 -14.41
CA MET A 446 7.71 -2.04 -15.04
C MET A 446 7.12 -1.81 -16.44
N PRO A 447 6.77 -0.58 -16.82
CA PRO A 447 6.33 -0.27 -18.18
C PRO A 447 7.54 -0.25 -19.13
N LEU A 448 7.51 -1.11 -20.15
CA LEU A 448 8.51 -1.12 -21.21
C LEU A 448 8.35 0.12 -22.11
N GLY A 449 9.45 0.73 -22.54
CA GLY A 449 9.45 1.88 -23.45
C GLY A 449 9.02 3.23 -22.83
N ALA A 450 8.77 3.29 -21.52
CA ALA A 450 8.38 4.53 -20.86
C ALA A 450 9.55 5.52 -20.72
N LYS A 451 9.25 6.82 -20.85
CA LYS A 451 10.27 7.89 -20.72
C LYS A 451 10.87 7.85 -19.32
N SER A 452 12.19 7.71 -19.20
CA SER A 452 12.92 7.47 -17.94
C SER A 452 12.66 8.46 -16.79
N LYS A 453 12.12 9.66 -17.08
CA LYS A 453 11.76 10.70 -16.11
C LYS A 453 10.25 10.89 -15.90
N ALA A 454 9.40 10.10 -16.57
CA ALA A 454 7.95 10.26 -16.46
C ALA A 454 7.45 9.88 -15.07
N MET A 455 6.64 10.75 -14.46
CA MET A 455 6.03 10.51 -13.14
C MET A 455 5.03 9.36 -13.19
N SER A 456 4.31 9.20 -14.31
CA SER A 456 3.27 8.18 -14.51
C SER A 456 3.74 6.74 -14.29
N ILE A 457 5.03 6.46 -14.53
CA ILE A 457 5.64 5.13 -14.29
C ILE A 457 5.54 4.75 -12.80
N TRP A 458 5.59 5.74 -11.90
CA TRP A 458 5.61 5.54 -10.45
C TRP A 458 4.22 5.45 -9.80
N ASN A 459 3.15 5.75 -10.53
CA ASN A 459 1.77 5.75 -10.00
C ASN A 459 1.43 4.39 -9.38
N SER A 460 1.80 3.29 -10.04
CA SER A 460 1.57 1.93 -9.51
C SER A 460 2.24 1.67 -8.16
N VAL A 461 3.39 2.30 -7.89
CA VAL A 461 4.11 2.19 -6.60
C VAL A 461 3.44 3.06 -5.54
N ILE A 462 3.05 4.28 -5.89
CA ILE A 462 2.34 5.20 -5.01
C ILE A 462 1.02 4.55 -4.55
N GLU A 463 0.22 4.05 -5.50
CA GLU A 463 -1.02 3.33 -5.20
C GLU A 463 -0.80 2.11 -4.30
N LYS A 464 0.27 1.33 -4.52
CA LYS A 464 0.61 0.19 -3.66
C LYS A 464 0.91 0.64 -2.23
N CYS A 465 1.61 1.76 -2.05
CA CYS A 465 1.87 2.34 -0.74
C CYS A 465 0.56 2.78 -0.07
N GLU A 466 -0.32 3.49 -0.80
CA GLU A 466 -1.61 3.97 -0.29
C GLU A 466 -2.55 2.82 0.08
N LYS A 467 -2.61 1.74 -0.73
CA LYS A 467 -3.43 0.55 -0.47
C LYS A 467 -3.03 -0.17 0.83
N LYS A 468 -1.78 -0.04 1.29
CA LYS A 468 -1.33 -0.64 2.55
C LYS A 468 -1.78 0.15 3.79
N LEU A 469 -1.98 1.47 3.69
CA LEU A 469 -2.25 2.33 4.85
C LEU A 469 -3.54 1.98 5.60
N PRO A 470 -4.71 1.78 4.95
CA PRO A 470 -5.95 1.47 5.67
C PRO A 470 -5.88 0.16 6.47
N ARG A 471 -5.11 -0.82 5.96
CA ARG A 471 -4.95 -2.13 6.59
C ARG A 471 -4.16 -2.05 7.90
N TRP A 472 -3.23 -1.11 8.00
CA TRP A 472 -2.38 -0.96 9.17
C TRP A 472 -3.02 -0.15 10.30
N LYS A 473 -4.28 0.29 10.16
CA LYS A 473 -5.08 1.01 11.19
C LYS A 473 -4.20 1.81 12.16
N SER A 474 -3.51 2.81 11.62
CA SER A 474 -2.32 3.42 12.24
C SER A 474 -2.55 3.90 13.68
N GLN A 475 -3.79 4.28 14.05
CA GLN A 475 -4.18 4.65 15.42
C GLN A 475 -3.81 3.61 16.48
N TYR A 476 -3.76 2.32 16.13
CA TYR A 476 -3.47 1.23 17.04
C TYR A 476 -2.00 0.77 17.01
N ILE A 477 -1.16 1.35 16.16
CA ILE A 477 0.25 0.97 16.03
C ILE A 477 1.12 1.99 16.74
N SER A 478 1.97 1.50 17.65
CA SER A 478 3.00 2.30 18.32
C SER A 478 3.94 3.00 17.31
N LEU A 479 4.55 4.11 17.69
CA LEU A 479 5.51 4.83 16.84
C LEU A 479 6.62 3.90 16.30
N GLY A 480 7.15 3.02 17.16
CA GLY A 480 8.15 2.01 16.76
C GLY A 480 7.61 1.03 15.72
N GLY A 481 6.37 0.56 15.87
CA GLY A 481 5.72 -0.30 14.87
C GLY A 481 5.54 0.40 13.52
N ARG A 482 5.13 1.68 13.52
CA ARG A 482 4.98 2.49 12.30
C ARG A 482 6.33 2.68 11.59
N VAL A 483 7.40 2.99 12.32
CA VAL A 483 8.76 3.09 11.76
C VAL A 483 9.21 1.76 11.17
N THR A 484 8.91 0.63 11.82
CA THR A 484 9.22 -0.70 11.29
C THR A 484 8.52 -0.93 9.95
N LEU A 485 7.21 -0.67 9.85
CA LEU A 485 6.42 -0.84 8.62
C LEU A 485 6.89 0.08 7.49
N ILE A 486 7.27 1.32 7.80
CA ILE A 486 7.88 2.22 6.81
C ILE A 486 9.16 1.59 6.25
N ASN A 487 10.05 1.14 7.12
CA ASN A 487 11.36 0.62 6.73
C ASN A 487 11.31 -0.75 6.03
N SER A 488 10.38 -1.61 6.42
CA SER A 488 10.27 -2.97 5.88
C SER A 488 9.39 -3.04 4.64
N VAL A 489 8.36 -2.19 4.52
CA VAL A 489 7.39 -2.24 3.43
C VAL A 489 7.48 -1.01 2.53
N LEU A 490 7.19 0.20 3.07
CA LEU A 490 7.06 1.39 2.21
C LEU A 490 8.37 1.80 1.54
N ASP A 491 9.50 1.63 2.20
CA ASP A 491 10.83 1.87 1.61
C ASP A 491 11.27 0.74 0.66
N ALA A 492 10.70 -0.46 0.80
CA ALA A 492 11.02 -1.62 -0.03
C ALA A 492 10.29 -1.59 -1.38
N LEU A 493 9.00 -1.20 -1.40
CA LEU A 493 8.17 -1.11 -2.60
C LEU A 493 8.81 -0.35 -3.78
N PRO A 494 9.38 0.86 -3.61
CA PRO A 494 10.02 1.59 -4.70
C PRO A 494 11.42 1.06 -5.07
N THR A 495 12.03 0.17 -4.28
CA THR A 495 13.45 -0.21 -4.42
C THR A 495 13.76 -0.85 -5.78
N TYR A 496 12.86 -1.68 -6.30
CA TYR A 496 13.03 -2.32 -7.60
C TYR A 496 13.12 -1.27 -8.73
N MET A 497 12.16 -0.34 -8.77
CA MET A 497 12.14 0.74 -9.75
C MET A 497 13.27 1.76 -9.56
N MET A 498 13.59 2.14 -8.32
CA MET A 498 14.70 3.06 -8.01
C MET A 498 16.07 2.52 -8.41
N SER A 499 16.20 1.21 -8.57
CA SER A 499 17.44 0.59 -9.03
C SER A 499 17.72 0.84 -10.51
N ILE A 500 16.67 1.12 -11.30
CA ILE A 500 16.76 1.30 -12.75
C ILE A 500 16.46 2.75 -13.11
N PHE A 501 15.30 3.28 -12.70
CA PHE A 501 14.86 4.63 -13.03
C PHE A 501 15.29 5.64 -11.96
N PRO A 502 15.80 6.83 -12.37
CA PRO A 502 15.98 7.93 -11.44
C PRO A 502 14.61 8.38 -10.94
N ILE A 503 14.39 8.30 -9.63
CA ILE A 503 13.13 8.73 -9.03
C ILE A 503 12.98 10.26 -9.15
N PRO A 504 11.87 10.77 -9.73
CA PRO A 504 11.61 12.22 -9.81
C PRO A 504 11.36 12.83 -8.43
N ASP A 505 11.71 14.11 -8.25
CA ASP A 505 11.52 14.80 -6.97
C ASP A 505 10.03 14.86 -6.55
N GLY A 506 9.10 15.09 -7.48
CA GLY A 506 7.65 15.05 -7.19
C GLY A 506 7.16 13.68 -6.70
N VAL A 507 7.75 12.57 -7.18
CA VAL A 507 7.43 11.22 -6.67
C VAL A 507 8.01 11.01 -5.28
N ILE A 508 9.22 11.50 -5.01
CA ILE A 508 9.80 11.49 -3.67
C ILE A 508 8.88 12.24 -2.70
N GLU A 509 8.40 13.43 -3.07
CA GLU A 509 7.51 14.24 -2.25
C GLU A 509 6.20 13.52 -1.93
N SER A 510 5.56 12.88 -2.91
CA SER A 510 4.36 12.06 -2.71
C SER A 510 4.60 10.88 -1.76
N LEU A 511 5.68 10.12 -1.97
CA LEU A 511 6.03 9.00 -1.10
C LEU A 511 6.47 9.44 0.31
N ASP A 512 7.16 10.57 0.43
CA ASP A 512 7.51 11.19 1.71
C ASP A 512 6.27 11.69 2.45
N LYS A 513 5.28 12.26 1.73
CA LYS A 513 3.99 12.67 2.31
C LYS A 513 3.27 11.46 2.92
N ILE A 514 3.11 10.38 2.17
CA ILE A 514 2.52 9.12 2.62
C ILE A 514 3.23 8.59 3.88
N ARG A 515 4.56 8.45 3.85
CA ARG A 515 5.33 7.90 4.97
C ARG A 515 5.28 8.80 6.21
N ARG A 516 5.33 10.11 6.02
CA ARG A 516 5.29 11.10 7.12
C ARG A 516 3.91 11.20 7.75
N ASP A 517 2.86 11.24 6.93
CA ASP A 517 1.48 11.26 7.40
C ASP A 517 1.17 9.96 8.16
N PHE A 518 1.57 8.80 7.63
CA PHE A 518 1.43 7.53 8.34
C PHE A 518 2.18 7.51 9.68
N LEU A 519 3.41 8.06 9.73
CA LEU A 519 4.20 8.11 10.96
C LEU A 519 3.50 8.94 12.04
N TRP A 520 2.98 10.11 11.69
CA TRP A 520 2.50 11.10 12.66
C TRP A 520 0.98 11.16 12.84
N LYS A 521 0.20 11.17 11.76
CA LYS A 521 -1.23 11.58 11.78
C LYS A 521 -2.18 10.52 12.35
N GLY A 522 -1.86 9.23 12.36
CA GLY A 522 -2.90 8.23 12.69
C GLY A 522 -4.00 8.18 11.62
N SER A 523 -5.08 7.41 11.82
CA SER A 523 -6.17 7.26 10.84
C SER A 523 -7.23 8.37 10.89
N GLU A 524 -6.92 9.50 11.52
CA GLU A 524 -7.85 10.62 11.68
C GLU A 524 -7.68 11.62 10.54
N GLU A 525 -8.61 11.59 9.58
CA GLU A 525 -8.63 12.47 8.41
C GLU A 525 -9.04 13.92 8.73
N ASN A 526 -9.63 14.18 9.91
CA ASN A 526 -10.24 15.48 10.23
C ASN A 526 -9.53 16.30 11.32
N VAL A 527 -8.36 15.89 11.79
CA VAL A 527 -7.62 16.64 12.81
C VAL A 527 -6.51 17.46 12.15
N SER A 528 -6.84 18.68 11.72
CA SER A 528 -5.87 19.69 11.24
C SER A 528 -4.75 20.02 12.25
N THR A 529 -4.84 19.45 13.45
CA THR A 529 -3.99 19.72 14.62
C THR A 529 -2.90 18.69 14.90
N VAL A 530 -2.86 17.50 14.25
CA VAL A 530 -1.72 16.56 14.43
C VAL A 530 -0.54 16.97 13.55
N ARG A 531 0.25 17.93 14.05
CA ARG A 531 1.49 18.39 13.40
C ARG A 531 2.63 17.40 13.60
N HIS A 532 3.52 17.28 12.60
CA HIS A 532 4.70 16.42 12.66
C HIS A 532 5.58 16.80 13.86
N LEU A 533 5.89 15.84 14.75
CA LEU A 533 6.61 16.14 16.00
C LEU A 533 8.06 16.56 15.75
N VAL A 534 8.70 15.99 14.74
CA VAL A 534 10.09 16.22 14.33
C VAL A 534 10.14 16.50 12.83
N LYS A 535 11.05 17.38 12.39
CA LYS A 535 11.23 17.71 10.97
C LYS A 535 11.55 16.45 10.16
N TRP A 536 10.97 16.30 8.98
CA TRP A 536 11.12 15.07 8.18
C TRP A 536 12.58 14.77 7.82
N ASN A 537 13.37 15.78 7.44
CA ASN A 537 14.79 15.60 7.12
C ASN A 537 15.60 15.02 8.29
N GLU A 538 15.22 15.35 9.53
CA GLU A 538 15.85 14.83 10.74
C GLU A 538 15.43 13.38 11.03
N VAL A 539 14.20 12.99 10.67
CA VAL A 539 13.70 11.60 10.75
C VAL A 539 14.48 10.68 9.80
N LEU A 540 14.82 11.19 8.61
CA LEU A 540 15.58 10.47 7.56
C LEU A 540 17.05 10.23 7.91
N TRP A 541 17.58 10.87 8.95
CA TRP A 541 18.96 10.63 9.40
C TRP A 541 19.13 9.22 9.96
N GLY A 542 20.36 8.71 9.89
CA GLY A 542 20.68 7.44 10.52
C GLY A 542 20.53 7.52 12.04
N LYS A 543 20.26 6.38 12.69
CA LYS A 543 20.15 6.29 14.17
C LYS A 543 21.35 6.88 14.91
N LYS A 544 22.56 6.71 14.36
CA LYS A 544 23.81 7.28 14.89
C LYS A 544 23.88 8.81 14.78
N GLN A 545 23.24 9.38 13.77
CA GLN A 545 23.20 10.81 13.48
C GLN A 545 21.99 11.51 14.14
N GLY A 546 21.15 10.77 14.88
CA GLY A 546 19.99 11.31 15.58
C GLY A 546 18.65 11.23 14.86
N GLY A 547 18.54 10.48 13.77
CA GLY A 547 17.25 10.16 13.15
C GLY A 547 16.65 8.83 13.60
N LEU A 548 15.48 8.49 13.04
CA LEU A 548 14.77 7.22 13.30
C LEU A 548 15.29 6.06 12.43
N GLY A 549 16.12 6.36 11.43
CA GLY A 549 16.63 5.38 10.47
C GLY A 549 15.67 5.10 9.32
N VAL A 550 14.76 6.03 9.01
CA VAL A 550 13.95 5.99 7.77
C VAL A 550 14.82 6.31 6.57
N ARG A 551 14.64 5.61 5.43
CA ARG A 551 15.53 5.82 4.27
C ARG A 551 15.19 7.09 3.50
N ASN A 552 16.24 7.83 3.16
CA ASN A 552 16.18 8.90 2.17
C ASN A 552 16.16 8.29 0.76
N LEU A 553 15.00 8.33 0.09
CA LEU A 553 14.80 7.70 -1.22
C LEU A 553 15.72 8.26 -2.30
N LYS A 554 16.03 9.56 -2.25
CA LYS A 554 16.95 10.22 -3.21
C LYS A 554 18.35 9.64 -3.11
N ILE A 555 18.85 9.45 -1.89
CA ILE A 555 20.17 8.84 -1.64
C ILE A 555 20.15 7.34 -1.94
N GLN A 556 19.06 6.65 -1.60
CA GLN A 556 18.88 5.22 -1.90
C GLN A 556 18.89 4.95 -3.41
N SER A 557 18.17 5.73 -4.21
CA SER A 557 18.20 5.63 -5.67
C SER A 557 19.62 5.84 -6.22
N LYS A 558 20.36 6.85 -5.73
CA LYS A 558 21.77 7.06 -6.14
C LYS A 558 22.66 5.85 -5.79
N ALA A 559 22.54 5.32 -4.57
CA ALA A 559 23.33 4.17 -4.11
C ALA A 559 23.01 2.87 -4.88
N LEU A 560 21.76 2.67 -5.28
CA LEU A 560 21.35 1.54 -6.12
C LEU A 560 21.91 1.67 -7.54
N ARG A 561 21.85 2.86 -8.14
CA ARG A 561 22.36 3.10 -9.51
C ARG A 561 23.88 2.99 -9.61
N LEU A 562 24.62 3.43 -8.58
CA LEU A 562 26.07 3.19 -8.49
C LEU A 562 26.44 1.70 -8.55
N LYS A 563 25.56 0.79 -8.10
CA LYS A 563 25.79 -0.67 -8.23
C LYS A 563 25.87 -1.10 -9.69
N TRP A 564 25.09 -0.51 -10.59
CA TRP A 564 25.12 -0.86 -12.01
C TRP A 564 26.42 -0.44 -12.68
N LEU A 565 26.96 0.72 -12.31
CA LEU A 565 28.29 1.15 -12.76
C LEU A 565 29.39 0.20 -12.27
N TRP A 566 29.32 -0.22 -11.00
CA TRP A 566 30.21 -1.24 -10.47
C TRP A 566 30.11 -2.56 -11.25
N ARG A 567 28.89 -3.05 -11.50
CA ARG A 567 28.68 -4.29 -12.27
C ARG A 567 29.20 -4.18 -13.70
N TYR A 568 29.04 -3.03 -14.36
CA TYR A 568 29.57 -2.81 -15.71
C TYR A 568 31.08 -3.06 -15.76
N SER A 569 31.80 -2.53 -14.78
CA SER A 569 33.26 -2.66 -14.71
C SER A 569 33.76 -4.08 -14.35
N GLN A 570 32.94 -4.89 -13.68
CA GLN A 570 33.32 -6.20 -13.12
C GLN A 570 32.73 -7.40 -13.88
N GLU A 571 31.66 -7.21 -14.66
CA GLU A 571 30.94 -8.28 -15.36
C GLU A 571 31.05 -8.10 -16.90
N PRO A 572 32.26 -8.18 -17.50
CA PRO A 572 32.46 -7.90 -18.92
C PRO A 572 31.72 -8.87 -19.86
N GLN A 573 31.40 -10.07 -19.36
CA GLN A 573 30.68 -11.09 -20.13
C GLN A 573 29.15 -10.93 -20.08
N ALA A 574 28.62 -10.06 -19.22
CA ALA A 574 27.19 -9.90 -19.10
C ALA A 574 26.58 -9.30 -20.39
N TYR A 575 25.54 -9.94 -20.92
CA TYR A 575 24.87 -9.51 -22.16
C TYR A 575 24.40 -8.06 -22.12
N TRP A 576 23.83 -7.62 -21.00
CA TRP A 576 23.43 -6.22 -20.82
C TRP A 576 24.62 -5.25 -20.91
N GLY A 577 25.80 -5.63 -20.39
CA GLY A 577 27.03 -4.85 -20.48
C GLY A 577 27.56 -4.76 -21.90
N LYS A 578 27.55 -5.87 -22.65
CA LYS A 578 27.91 -5.92 -24.08
C LYS A 578 27.04 -4.99 -24.93
N VAL A 579 25.74 -4.94 -24.65
CA VAL A 579 24.80 -4.02 -25.32
C VAL A 579 25.15 -2.56 -25.02
N ILE A 580 25.42 -2.22 -23.77
CA ILE A 580 25.78 -0.86 -23.36
C ILE A 580 27.09 -0.44 -24.03
N LYS A 581 28.09 -1.32 -24.03
CA LYS A 581 29.37 -1.12 -24.73
C LYS A 581 29.16 -0.88 -26.23
N ALA A 582 28.36 -1.72 -26.89
CA ALA A 582 28.07 -1.57 -28.32
C ALA A 582 27.35 -0.25 -28.65
N LYS A 583 26.51 0.26 -27.73
CA LYS A 583 25.72 1.48 -27.95
C LYS A 583 26.50 2.77 -27.66
N TYR A 584 27.29 2.80 -26.60
CA TYR A 584 27.96 4.04 -26.13
C TYR A 584 29.48 4.02 -26.33
N GLY A 585 30.08 2.86 -26.60
CA GLY A 585 31.53 2.69 -26.61
C GLY A 585 32.13 2.77 -25.20
N ASP A 586 33.41 2.41 -25.12
CA ASP A 586 34.23 2.51 -23.91
C ASP A 586 35.19 3.71 -24.03
N GLU A 587 35.23 4.54 -22.98
CA GLU A 587 36.20 5.66 -22.87
C GLU A 587 37.56 5.13 -22.43
N ASN A 588 37.53 4.19 -21.50
CA ASN A 588 38.66 3.41 -21.06
C ASN A 588 38.20 1.99 -20.74
N LYS A 589 39.12 1.14 -20.31
CA LYS A 589 38.82 -0.28 -20.05
C LYS A 589 37.83 -0.50 -18.89
N TRP A 590 37.46 0.53 -18.12
CA TRP A 590 36.55 0.46 -16.97
C TRP A 590 35.16 1.10 -17.19
N MET A 591 35.04 2.07 -18.10
CA MET A 591 33.86 2.93 -18.20
C MET A 591 33.46 3.27 -19.63
N THR A 592 32.16 3.54 -19.84
CA THR A 592 31.63 4.01 -21.11
C THR A 592 31.99 5.47 -21.38
N ASN A 593 31.97 5.86 -22.66
CA ASN A 593 32.02 7.26 -23.08
C ASN A 593 30.92 8.11 -22.43
N GLU A 594 31.15 9.42 -22.39
CA GLU A 594 30.11 10.38 -22.02
C GLU A 594 28.97 10.38 -23.04
N VAL A 595 27.74 10.41 -22.52
CA VAL A 595 26.53 10.34 -23.34
C VAL A 595 26.11 11.77 -23.72
N SER A 596 26.57 12.24 -24.89
CA SER A 596 26.37 13.61 -25.40
C SER A 596 25.21 13.77 -26.38
N THR A 597 24.47 12.71 -26.71
CA THR A 597 23.43 12.76 -27.76
C THR A 597 22.30 13.77 -27.44
N PRO A 598 21.95 14.69 -28.37
CA PRO A 598 20.94 15.73 -28.14
C PRO A 598 19.48 15.22 -28.11
N TYR A 599 19.18 14.12 -28.81
CA TYR A 599 17.82 13.59 -28.92
C TYR A 599 17.56 12.47 -27.92
N GLY A 600 16.78 12.77 -26.88
CA GLY A 600 16.25 11.79 -25.92
C GLY A 600 17.12 11.59 -24.68
N VAL A 601 16.51 11.69 -23.50
CA VAL A 601 17.18 11.49 -22.21
C VAL A 601 17.50 10.00 -22.03
N SER A 602 18.68 9.57 -22.50
CA SER A 602 19.14 8.19 -22.33
C SER A 602 19.15 7.81 -20.84
N LEU A 603 18.49 6.70 -20.51
CA LEU A 603 18.50 6.13 -19.17
C LEU A 603 19.94 5.91 -18.67
N TRP A 604 20.86 5.45 -19.53
CA TRP A 604 22.27 5.23 -19.18
C TRP A 604 23.01 6.51 -18.79
N ARG A 605 22.63 7.66 -19.36
CA ARG A 605 23.17 8.98 -18.94
C ARG A 605 22.95 9.22 -17.45
N SER A 606 21.79 8.82 -16.91
CA SER A 606 21.48 8.96 -15.49
C SER A 606 22.37 8.11 -14.57
N PHE A 607 22.92 7.00 -15.09
CA PHE A 607 23.93 6.20 -14.39
C PHE A 607 25.31 6.83 -14.56
N ARG A 608 25.74 7.11 -15.79
CA ARG A 608 27.08 7.59 -16.12
C ARG A 608 27.45 8.91 -15.42
N ILE A 609 26.49 9.79 -15.13
CA ILE A 609 26.70 11.01 -14.33
C ILE A 609 27.21 10.70 -12.90
N LEU A 610 26.92 9.51 -12.36
CA LEU A 610 27.38 9.09 -11.02
C LEU A 610 28.79 8.50 -11.03
N TRP A 611 29.42 8.31 -12.20
CA TRP A 611 30.74 7.68 -12.30
C TRP A 611 31.85 8.39 -11.51
N PRO A 612 31.95 9.74 -11.48
CA PRO A 612 32.97 10.43 -10.69
C PRO A 612 32.91 10.07 -9.20
N ILE A 613 31.71 9.85 -8.66
CA ILE A 613 31.50 9.44 -7.27
C ILE A 613 32.07 8.02 -7.05
N LEU A 614 31.86 7.11 -8.00
CA LEU A 614 32.42 5.76 -7.95
C LEU A 614 33.96 5.80 -8.05
N ARG A 615 34.48 6.45 -9.10
CA ARG A 615 35.93 6.54 -9.40
C ARG A 615 36.73 7.11 -8.23
N ASN A 616 36.24 8.17 -7.59
CA ASN A 616 36.93 8.79 -6.45
C ASN A 616 37.01 7.88 -5.22
N ASN A 617 36.19 6.82 -5.15
CA ASN A 617 36.10 5.91 -4.01
C ASN A 617 36.51 4.47 -4.37
N THR A 618 37.14 4.26 -5.52
CA THR A 618 37.69 2.98 -5.95
C THR A 618 39.19 3.09 -6.22
N THR A 619 39.92 2.03 -5.93
CA THR A 619 41.27 1.76 -6.47
C THR A 619 41.22 0.56 -7.42
N VAL A 620 42.28 0.33 -8.19
CA VAL A 620 42.42 -0.86 -9.03
C VAL A 620 43.36 -1.84 -8.34
N ARG A 621 42.97 -3.12 -8.24
CA ARG A 621 43.89 -4.20 -7.91
C ARG A 621 44.34 -4.87 -9.21
N VAL A 622 45.63 -4.74 -9.45
CA VAL A 622 46.30 -5.35 -10.61
C VAL A 622 46.33 -6.86 -10.44
N GLY A 623 45.78 -7.57 -11.42
CA GLY A 623 45.98 -8.99 -11.65
C GLY A 623 46.99 -9.14 -12.78
N ASN A 624 46.52 -9.41 -13.99
CA ASN A 624 47.36 -9.55 -15.18
C ASN A 624 47.85 -8.23 -15.77
N GLY A 625 47.36 -7.08 -15.28
CA GLY A 625 47.79 -5.73 -15.68
C GLY A 625 47.25 -5.25 -17.03
N SER A 626 46.53 -6.10 -17.76
CA SER A 626 46.05 -5.80 -19.12
C SER A 626 44.95 -4.74 -19.16
N LYS A 627 44.21 -4.56 -18.07
CA LYS A 627 43.06 -3.64 -17.98
C LYS A 627 43.42 -2.31 -17.31
N THR A 628 44.47 -2.33 -16.50
CA THR A 628 44.90 -1.21 -15.67
C THR A 628 45.82 -0.27 -16.45
N SER A 629 45.46 1.01 -16.54
CA SER A 629 46.35 2.03 -17.10
C SER A 629 47.48 2.33 -16.12
N PHE A 630 48.72 2.32 -16.58
CA PHE A 630 49.89 2.58 -15.73
C PHE A 630 49.84 4.00 -15.13
N TRP A 631 49.53 5.02 -15.93
CA TRP A 631 49.56 6.42 -15.47
C TRP A 631 48.24 6.94 -14.89
N GLU A 632 47.10 6.53 -15.45
CA GLU A 632 45.79 7.18 -15.21
C GLU A 632 44.96 6.52 -14.08
N ASP A 633 45.18 5.23 -13.81
CA ASP A 633 44.43 4.49 -12.80
C ASP A 633 45.07 4.60 -11.41
N LYS A 634 44.23 4.50 -10.37
CA LYS A 634 44.66 4.47 -8.96
C LYS A 634 44.98 3.04 -8.54
N TRP A 635 46.10 2.51 -9.02
CA TRP A 635 46.52 1.12 -8.72
C TRP A 635 47.68 1.03 -7.73
N LEU A 636 48.39 2.14 -7.51
CA LEU A 636 49.51 2.25 -6.58
C LEU A 636 49.28 3.45 -5.64
N GLY A 637 48.97 3.18 -4.37
CA GLY A 637 48.68 4.22 -3.37
C GLY A 637 47.29 4.89 -3.49
N HIS A 638 47.21 6.17 -3.11
CA HIS A 638 45.95 6.92 -2.95
C HIS A 638 45.55 7.79 -4.17
N ALA A 639 46.47 8.01 -5.11
CA ALA A 639 46.27 8.80 -6.32
C ALA A 639 46.87 8.09 -7.54
N SER A 640 46.58 8.57 -8.75
CA SER A 640 47.18 8.04 -9.99
C SER A 640 48.61 8.56 -10.15
N LEU A 641 49.48 7.79 -10.81
CA LEU A 641 50.89 8.20 -11.01
C LEU A 641 50.99 9.51 -11.80
N LYS A 642 50.07 9.78 -12.72
CA LYS A 642 49.96 11.07 -13.42
C LYS A 642 49.76 12.26 -12.47
N ASN A 643 48.97 12.08 -11.40
CA ASN A 643 48.70 13.17 -10.46
C ASN A 643 49.80 13.31 -9.41
N LEU A 644 50.51 12.22 -9.09
CA LEU A 644 51.64 12.22 -8.16
C LEU A 644 52.92 12.75 -8.83
N PHE A 645 53.13 12.42 -10.10
CA PHE A 645 54.32 12.76 -10.87
C PHE A 645 53.95 13.36 -12.23
N PRO A 646 53.34 14.56 -12.26
CA PRO A 646 52.85 15.18 -13.49
C PRO A 646 53.97 15.49 -14.49
N GLU A 647 55.15 15.87 -14.00
CA GLU A 647 56.32 16.19 -14.83
C GLU A 647 56.83 14.96 -15.57
N LEU A 648 56.95 13.82 -14.88
CA LEU A 648 57.36 12.55 -15.48
C LEU A 648 56.33 12.00 -16.47
N TYR A 649 55.03 12.22 -16.20
CA TYR A 649 53.98 11.83 -17.13
C TYR A 649 54.08 12.58 -18.47
N VAL A 650 54.39 13.88 -18.45
CA VAL A 650 54.58 14.67 -19.68
C VAL A 650 55.78 14.15 -20.48
N LEU A 651 56.83 13.73 -19.79
CA LEU A 651 58.05 13.18 -20.41
C LEU A 651 57.90 11.72 -20.86
N ALA A 652 56.90 10.98 -20.39
CA ALA A 652 56.69 9.59 -20.77
C ALA A 652 56.39 9.45 -22.28
N VAL A 653 57.05 8.50 -22.94
CA VAL A 653 56.81 8.20 -24.36
C VAL A 653 55.43 7.54 -24.53
N HIS A 654 55.08 6.61 -23.65
CA HIS A 654 53.84 5.83 -23.72
C HIS A 654 52.87 6.17 -22.57
N GLN A 655 52.21 7.32 -22.67
CA GLN A 655 51.26 7.79 -21.63
C GLN A 655 50.02 6.89 -21.45
N GLN A 656 49.65 6.12 -22.48
CA GLN A 656 48.46 5.25 -22.49
C GLN A 656 48.78 3.76 -22.25
N MET A 657 50.01 3.43 -21.85
CA MET A 657 50.41 2.04 -21.62
C MET A 657 49.67 1.40 -20.43
N SER A 658 49.49 0.08 -20.49
CA SER A 658 48.96 -0.68 -19.37
C SER A 658 50.06 -1.18 -18.43
N VAL A 659 49.69 -1.62 -17.23
CA VAL A 659 50.65 -2.19 -16.27
C VAL A 659 51.31 -3.45 -16.87
N ALA A 660 50.58 -4.24 -17.64
CA ALA A 660 51.13 -5.41 -18.34
C ALA A 660 52.20 -5.03 -19.38
N ASP A 661 52.02 -3.90 -20.08
CA ASP A 661 52.98 -3.45 -21.09
C ASP A 661 54.26 -2.88 -20.43
N SER A 662 54.12 -2.28 -19.25
CA SER A 662 55.24 -1.69 -18.49
C SER A 662 56.04 -2.68 -17.65
N TRP A 663 55.51 -3.88 -17.37
CA TRP A 663 56.11 -4.83 -16.43
C TRP A 663 56.58 -6.10 -17.13
N THR A 664 57.89 -6.37 -17.08
CA THR A 664 58.52 -7.56 -17.66
C THR A 664 59.16 -8.43 -16.58
N GLN A 665 59.59 -9.64 -16.92
CA GLN A 665 60.36 -10.51 -16.00
C GLN A 665 61.69 -9.87 -15.53
N GLN A 666 62.19 -8.86 -16.26
CA GLN A 666 63.41 -8.12 -15.94
C GLN A 666 63.14 -6.81 -15.18
N GLY A 667 61.88 -6.48 -14.90
CA GLY A 667 61.47 -5.28 -14.16
C GLY A 667 60.63 -4.29 -14.98
N TRP A 668 60.60 -3.03 -14.52
CA TRP A 668 59.83 -1.95 -15.15
C TRP A 668 60.49 -1.47 -16.45
N ASN A 669 59.74 -1.50 -17.55
CA ASN A 669 60.15 -0.97 -18.85
C ASN A 669 59.44 0.37 -19.13
N ILE A 670 60.08 1.47 -18.73
CA ILE A 670 59.52 2.83 -18.84
C ILE A 670 60.50 3.70 -19.62
N HIS A 671 60.01 4.31 -20.71
CA HIS A 671 60.80 5.18 -21.57
C HIS A 671 60.35 6.65 -21.44
N PHE A 672 61.31 7.53 -21.20
CA PHE A 672 61.13 8.97 -21.23
C PHE A 672 61.71 9.54 -22.53
N ARG A 673 61.15 10.66 -23.01
CA ARG A 673 61.54 11.32 -24.27
C ARG A 673 62.96 11.87 -24.26
N ARG A 674 63.53 12.09 -23.08
CA ARG A 674 64.89 12.57 -22.84
C ARG A 674 65.43 12.01 -21.53
N ASN A 675 66.74 12.14 -21.32
CA ASN A 675 67.36 11.87 -20.03
C ASN A 675 66.87 12.87 -18.98
N SER A 676 66.83 12.41 -17.73
CA SER A 676 66.50 13.23 -16.57
C SER A 676 67.59 14.28 -16.34
N ASN A 677 67.19 15.51 -16.09
CA ASN A 677 68.12 16.56 -15.67
C ASN A 677 68.40 16.43 -14.17
N ASP A 678 69.49 17.03 -13.68
CA ASP A 678 69.94 16.91 -12.28
C ASP A 678 68.85 17.26 -11.26
N TRP A 679 68.00 18.26 -11.56
CA TRP A 679 66.90 18.66 -10.68
C TRP A 679 65.68 17.71 -10.68
N GLU A 680 65.58 16.78 -11.64
CA GLU A 680 64.49 15.79 -11.74
C GLU A 680 64.86 14.46 -11.08
N ILE A 681 66.14 14.26 -10.72
CA ILE A 681 66.66 12.99 -10.18
C ILE A 681 65.96 12.60 -8.87
N GLU A 682 65.65 13.57 -8.01
CA GLU A 682 64.94 13.31 -6.75
C GLU A 682 63.51 12.80 -7.02
N THR A 683 62.77 13.46 -7.91
CA THR A 683 61.41 13.06 -8.32
C THR A 683 61.41 11.69 -9.02
N VAL A 684 62.40 11.39 -9.86
CA VAL A 684 62.58 10.07 -10.49
C VAL A 684 62.88 9.00 -9.45
N THR A 685 63.69 9.31 -8.45
CA THR A 685 64.01 8.39 -7.36
C THR A 685 62.77 8.08 -6.53
N GLU A 686 61.97 9.08 -6.19
CA GLU A 686 60.69 8.89 -5.50
C GLU A 686 59.69 8.07 -6.32
N PHE A 687 59.64 8.30 -7.64
CA PHE A 687 58.80 7.55 -8.56
C PHE A 687 59.14 6.05 -8.57
N PHE A 688 60.42 5.69 -8.72
CA PHE A 688 60.83 4.28 -8.69
C PHE A 688 60.68 3.66 -7.29
N ARG A 689 60.86 4.45 -6.22
CA ARG A 689 60.58 4.00 -4.84
C ARG A 689 59.10 3.63 -4.67
N ALA A 690 58.18 4.44 -5.21
CA ALA A 690 56.76 4.12 -5.19
C ALA A 690 56.47 2.83 -5.98
N LEU A 691 57.07 2.68 -7.17
CA LEU A 691 56.92 1.47 -8.00
C LEU A 691 57.48 0.20 -7.35
N ALA A 692 58.49 0.30 -6.48
CA ALA A 692 59.08 -0.83 -5.77
C ALA A 692 58.07 -1.54 -4.83
N GLU A 693 56.97 -0.89 -4.45
CA GLU A 693 55.90 -1.50 -3.65
C GLU A 693 55.11 -2.58 -4.43
N PHE A 694 55.21 -2.59 -5.76
CA PHE A 694 54.49 -3.53 -6.62
C PHE A 694 55.18 -4.90 -6.66
N LYS A 695 54.44 -5.95 -6.29
CA LYS A 695 54.95 -7.33 -6.19
C LYS A 695 54.82 -8.16 -7.47
N GLY A 696 54.51 -7.53 -8.60
CA GLY A 696 54.32 -8.19 -9.90
C GLY A 696 52.86 -8.58 -10.23
N THR A 697 52.65 -9.00 -11.47
CA THR A 697 51.34 -9.42 -12.01
C THR A 697 50.99 -10.86 -11.65
N LYS A 698 49.70 -11.21 -11.74
CA LYS A 698 49.14 -12.55 -11.48
C LYS A 698 48.27 -13.00 -12.64
N ASN A 699 47.97 -14.30 -12.73
CA ASN A 699 47.07 -14.87 -13.75
C ASN A 699 45.58 -14.53 -13.56
N GLU A 700 45.23 -13.63 -12.65
CA GLU A 700 43.86 -13.18 -12.43
C GLU A 700 43.54 -11.94 -13.26
N VAL A 701 42.27 -11.72 -13.58
CA VAL A 701 41.83 -10.46 -14.23
C VAL A 701 41.93 -9.28 -13.25
N ASP A 702 42.32 -8.12 -13.76
CA ASP A 702 42.30 -6.86 -13.01
C ASP A 702 40.89 -6.53 -12.49
N ARG A 703 40.80 -6.01 -11.27
CA ARG A 703 39.51 -5.69 -10.62
C ARG A 703 39.54 -4.32 -9.96
N LEU A 704 38.42 -3.59 -10.03
CA LEU A 704 38.20 -2.46 -9.13
C LEU A 704 38.05 -2.96 -7.69
N TRP A 705 38.50 -2.15 -6.76
CA TRP A 705 38.44 -2.34 -5.32
C TRP A 705 37.67 -1.20 -4.68
N TRP A 706 36.56 -1.51 -4.01
CA TRP A 706 35.72 -0.52 -3.35
C TRP A 706 36.29 -0.15 -1.98
N ASN A 707 36.77 1.10 -1.82
CA ASN A 707 37.52 1.54 -0.64
C ASN A 707 36.68 1.63 0.65
N LYS A 708 35.35 1.42 0.58
CA LYS A 708 34.48 1.46 1.77
C LYS A 708 34.14 0.08 2.33
N ASP A 709 34.58 -1.01 1.69
CA ASP A 709 34.37 -2.38 2.15
C ASP A 709 35.72 -3.07 2.39
N SER A 710 35.84 -3.84 3.47
CA SER A 710 37.08 -4.54 3.80
C SER A 710 37.44 -5.64 2.80
N LYS A 711 36.45 -6.19 2.08
CA LYS A 711 36.64 -7.17 1.01
C LYS A 711 36.68 -6.52 -0.38
N GLY A 712 36.66 -5.19 -0.47
CA GLY A 712 36.70 -4.47 -1.73
C GLY A 712 35.44 -4.58 -2.59
N MET A 713 34.35 -5.12 -2.03
CA MET A 713 33.11 -5.37 -2.78
C MET A 713 32.13 -4.21 -2.62
N TYR A 714 31.51 -3.80 -3.72
CA TYR A 714 30.46 -2.78 -3.66
C TYR A 714 29.20 -3.33 -2.98
N LYS A 715 28.81 -2.70 -1.86
CA LYS A 715 27.56 -2.97 -1.15
C LYS A 715 26.71 -1.71 -1.09
N VAL A 716 25.46 -1.80 -1.57
CA VAL A 716 24.51 -0.66 -1.61
C VAL A 716 24.34 -0.02 -0.24
N ASN A 717 24.25 -0.81 0.83
CA ASN A 717 24.13 -0.30 2.20
C ASN A 717 25.33 0.56 2.63
N LEU A 718 26.56 0.17 2.24
CA LEU A 718 27.77 0.94 2.57
C LEU A 718 27.84 2.23 1.75
N ALA A 719 27.49 2.17 0.46
CA ALA A 719 27.39 3.35 -0.39
C ALA A 719 26.31 4.33 0.10
N TYR A 720 25.14 3.83 0.50
CA TYR A 720 24.08 4.65 1.10
C TYR A 720 24.58 5.37 2.36
N LYS A 721 25.23 4.65 3.29
CA LYS A 721 25.81 5.24 4.51
C LYS A 721 26.87 6.29 4.20
N PHE A 722 27.66 6.10 3.16
CA PHE A 722 28.67 7.06 2.71
C PHE A 722 28.02 8.34 2.14
N LEU A 723 27.04 8.20 1.25
CA LEU A 723 26.35 9.32 0.62
C LEU A 723 25.47 10.11 1.62
N ASN A 724 24.97 9.46 2.67
CA ASN A 724 24.12 10.07 3.70
C ASN A 724 24.89 10.79 4.82
N LYS A 725 26.20 11.06 4.64
CA LYS A 725 27.02 11.75 5.64
C LYS A 725 26.84 13.28 5.68
N GLY A 726 26.05 13.86 4.78
CA GLY A 726 25.90 15.32 4.63
C GLY A 726 25.10 16.05 5.71
N GLY A 727 24.54 15.35 6.71
CA GLY A 727 23.90 15.99 7.86
C GLY A 727 24.94 16.22 8.97
N GLN A 728 25.13 17.47 9.40
CA GLN A 728 25.91 17.76 10.61
C GLN A 728 25.30 16.98 11.77
N GLN A 729 26.08 16.06 12.37
CA GLN A 729 25.66 15.34 13.56
C GLN A 729 25.46 16.38 14.67
N PRO A 730 24.36 16.32 15.45
CA PRO A 730 24.26 17.13 16.66
C PRO A 730 25.48 16.84 17.54
N PRO A 731 26.24 17.85 17.99
CA PRO A 731 27.38 17.63 18.88
C PRO A 731 26.89 16.86 20.11
N ASN A 732 27.59 15.77 20.46
CA ASN A 732 27.24 14.89 21.58
C ASN A 732 25.80 14.31 21.52
N TRP A 733 25.49 13.55 20.47
CA TRP A 733 24.23 12.79 20.37
C TRP A 733 24.30 11.37 20.99
N PRO A 734 23.45 11.02 22.00
CA PRO A 734 23.55 9.78 22.79
C PRO A 734 22.95 8.54 22.09
N TRP A 735 23.32 8.28 20.83
CA TRP A 735 22.72 7.19 20.05
C TRP A 735 22.95 5.80 20.64
N LYS A 736 24.07 5.57 21.36
CA LYS A 736 24.35 4.26 21.97
C LYS A 736 23.35 3.98 23.09
N GLN A 737 23.11 4.98 23.93
CA GLN A 737 22.22 4.89 25.08
C GLN A 737 20.74 4.81 24.69
N ILE A 738 20.38 5.32 23.51
CA ILE A 738 19.02 5.18 22.96
C ILE A 738 18.84 3.82 22.26
N TRP A 739 19.75 3.46 21.34
CA TRP A 739 19.51 2.36 20.38
C TRP A 739 20.25 1.05 20.67
N LYS A 740 21.31 1.05 21.50
CA LYS A 740 22.03 -0.18 21.90
C LYS A 740 21.58 -0.73 23.26
N THR A 741 20.81 0.02 24.01
CA THR A 741 20.24 -0.42 25.28
C THR A 741 19.22 -1.53 25.04
N LYS A 742 19.23 -2.58 25.88
CA LYS A 742 18.33 -3.76 25.79
C LYS A 742 16.88 -3.40 26.18
N THR A 743 16.24 -2.54 25.39
CA THR A 743 14.85 -2.09 25.56
C THR A 743 14.04 -2.44 24.31
N PRO A 744 12.73 -2.71 24.44
CA PRO A 744 11.87 -2.91 23.28
C PRO A 744 11.91 -1.70 22.32
N PHE A 745 11.81 -1.94 21.02
CA PHE A 745 12.00 -0.88 20.01
C PHE A 745 11.02 0.31 20.17
N LYS A 746 9.80 0.05 20.63
CA LYS A 746 8.81 1.09 20.97
C LYS A 746 9.30 2.03 22.08
N VAL A 747 9.99 1.49 23.08
CA VAL A 747 10.59 2.25 24.18
C VAL A 747 11.76 3.08 23.68
N ALA A 748 12.65 2.49 22.87
CA ALA A 748 13.76 3.21 22.27
C ALA A 748 13.30 4.39 21.38
N CYS A 749 12.20 4.24 20.64
CA CYS A 749 11.60 5.32 19.86
C CYS A 749 11.03 6.44 20.74
N PHE A 750 10.46 6.10 21.89
CA PHE A 750 10.00 7.09 22.86
C PHE A 750 11.16 7.83 23.53
N THR A 751 12.20 7.11 23.96
CA THR A 751 13.46 7.68 24.45
C THR A 751 14.11 8.60 23.43
N TRP A 752 14.04 8.25 22.13
CA TRP A 752 14.48 9.11 21.04
C TRP A 752 13.70 10.44 20.98
N LEU A 753 12.36 10.41 21.13
CA LEU A 753 11.55 11.62 21.19
C LEU A 753 11.89 12.49 22.40
N LEU A 754 12.16 11.88 23.56
CA LEU A 754 12.59 12.59 24.77
C LEU A 754 13.94 13.27 24.57
N ALA A 755 14.92 12.55 24.00
CA ALA A 755 16.24 13.11 23.68
C ALA A 755 16.18 14.23 22.62
N ARG A 756 15.14 14.24 21.77
CA ARG A 756 14.84 15.32 20.81
C ARG A 756 14.01 16.46 21.41
N GLU A 757 13.61 16.36 22.67
CA GLU A 757 12.67 17.28 23.34
C GLU A 757 11.37 17.49 22.54
N ALA A 758 10.90 16.45 21.82
CA ALA A 758 9.81 16.55 20.85
C ALA A 758 8.45 16.03 21.37
N VAL A 759 8.44 15.43 22.56
CA VAL A 759 7.24 14.90 23.24
C VAL A 759 6.23 16.02 23.52
N LEU A 760 4.95 15.68 23.59
CA LEU A 760 3.82 16.62 23.70
C LEU A 760 3.64 17.17 25.12
N THR A 761 4.67 17.80 25.69
CA THR A 761 4.54 18.57 26.93
C THR A 761 3.74 19.85 26.71
N GLN A 762 3.18 20.45 27.77
CA GLN A 762 2.42 21.72 27.68
C GLN A 762 3.24 22.81 26.95
N GLU A 763 4.54 22.93 27.23
CA GLU A 763 5.43 23.87 26.55
C GLU A 763 5.51 23.62 25.04
N ASN A 764 5.68 22.37 24.63
CA ASN A 764 5.76 21.99 23.22
C ASN A 764 4.42 22.12 22.49
N LEU A 765 3.31 21.94 23.20
CA LEU A 765 1.97 22.20 22.69
C LEU A 765 1.75 23.72 22.52
N LYS A 766 2.20 24.56 23.46
CA LYS A 766 2.18 26.03 23.31
C LYS A 766 3.02 26.50 22.13
N LYS A 767 4.24 25.97 21.95
CA LYS A 767 5.08 26.24 20.75
C LYS A 767 4.37 25.87 19.45
N ARG A 768 3.43 24.93 19.50
CA ARG A 768 2.59 24.48 18.38
C ARG A 768 1.26 25.23 18.27
N LYS A 769 1.09 26.34 18.99
CA LYS A 769 -0.08 27.25 19.00
C LYS A 769 -1.33 26.68 19.68
N PHE A 770 -1.20 25.73 20.61
CA PHE A 770 -2.31 25.34 21.49
C PHE A 770 -2.38 26.28 22.70
N SER A 771 -3.59 26.71 23.07
CA SER A 771 -3.84 27.55 24.24
C SER A 771 -4.06 26.68 25.47
N MET A 772 -3.06 26.58 26.34
CA MET A 772 -3.06 25.62 27.46
C MET A 772 -2.36 26.22 28.70
N CYS A 773 -2.73 25.75 29.90
CA CYS A 773 -2.06 26.10 31.13
C CYS A 773 -0.66 25.45 31.17
N LEU A 774 0.38 26.25 31.41
CA LEU A 774 1.76 25.76 31.34
C LEU A 774 2.20 24.94 32.55
N ARG A 775 1.35 24.72 33.55
CA ARG A 775 1.71 24.00 34.78
C ARG A 775 1.95 22.52 34.51
N CYS A 776 2.97 21.95 35.16
CA CYS A 776 3.32 20.56 35.14
C CYS A 776 2.16 19.70 35.61
N TYR A 777 1.76 18.73 34.80
CA TYR A 777 0.67 17.83 35.13
C TYR A 777 0.91 17.04 36.43
N LEU A 778 2.17 16.69 36.73
CA LEU A 778 2.50 15.87 37.89
C LEU A 778 2.56 16.67 39.20
N CYS A 779 3.22 17.84 39.22
CA CYS A 779 3.36 18.63 40.46
C CYS A 779 2.36 19.78 40.58
N GLY A 780 1.82 20.31 39.47
CA GLY A 780 0.92 21.47 39.46
C GLY A 780 1.57 22.81 39.80
N GLU A 781 2.88 22.84 40.04
CA GLU A 781 3.62 24.00 40.59
C GLU A 781 4.47 24.71 39.53
N GLU A 782 5.24 23.96 38.75
CA GLU A 782 6.24 24.48 37.80
C GLU A 782 5.80 24.39 36.34
N VAL A 783 6.53 24.99 35.40
CA VAL A 783 6.23 24.87 33.95
C VAL A 783 6.54 23.47 33.43
N GLU A 784 5.60 22.87 32.68
CA GLU A 784 5.77 21.55 32.07
C GLU A 784 6.71 21.57 30.85
N THR A 785 8.00 21.43 31.12
CA THR A 785 9.02 21.14 30.12
C THR A 785 9.37 19.65 30.12
N VAL A 786 10.01 19.15 29.06
CA VAL A 786 10.48 17.75 29.01
C VAL A 786 11.45 17.46 30.16
N GLY A 787 12.39 18.37 30.42
CA GLY A 787 13.34 18.24 31.53
C GLY A 787 12.64 18.25 32.89
N HIS A 788 11.74 19.20 33.13
CA HIS A 788 11.00 19.25 34.38
C HIS A 788 10.21 17.95 34.61
N LEU A 789 9.38 17.57 33.65
CA LEU A 789 8.44 16.47 33.80
C LEU A 789 9.11 15.10 33.97
N PHE A 790 10.17 14.82 33.22
CA PHE A 790 10.81 13.51 33.19
C PHE A 790 12.06 13.40 34.08
N LEU A 791 12.58 14.51 34.60
CA LEU A 791 13.80 14.53 35.42
C LEU A 791 13.57 15.17 36.80
N GLN A 792 13.06 16.41 36.83
CA GLN A 792 13.15 17.27 38.02
C GLN A 792 11.87 17.35 38.87
N CYS A 793 10.71 17.04 38.27
CA CYS A 793 9.41 17.07 38.92
C CYS A 793 9.48 16.27 40.23
N ARG A 794 8.94 16.83 41.32
CA ARG A 794 8.96 16.21 42.66
C ARG A 794 8.55 14.74 42.64
N ILE A 795 7.51 14.40 41.89
CA ILE A 795 7.02 13.02 41.74
C ILE A 795 8.03 12.15 40.99
N THR A 796 8.54 12.62 39.85
CA THR A 796 9.51 11.87 39.03
C THR A 796 10.84 11.71 39.75
N ASN A 797 11.29 12.73 40.48
CA ASN A 797 12.51 12.72 41.28
C ASN A 797 12.45 11.70 42.42
N GLN A 798 11.27 11.49 43.04
CA GLN A 798 11.10 10.40 44.00
C GLN A 798 11.36 9.02 43.37
N LEU A 799 10.90 8.79 42.14
CA LEU A 799 11.19 7.54 41.42
C LEU A 799 12.68 7.37 41.15
N TRP A 800 13.35 8.42 40.70
CA TRP A 800 14.79 8.40 40.52
C TRP A 800 15.54 8.09 41.81
N ARG A 801 15.13 8.69 42.94
CA ARG A 801 15.74 8.46 44.26
C ARG A 801 15.69 7.01 44.71
N ILE A 802 14.65 6.25 44.36
CA ILE A 802 14.56 4.81 44.67
C ILE A 802 15.72 4.05 44.00
N PHE A 803 15.98 4.30 42.71
CA PHE A 803 17.06 3.59 42.00
C PHE A 803 18.45 4.11 42.38
N ILE A 804 18.57 5.40 42.70
CA ILE A 804 19.81 6.03 43.15
C ILE A 804 20.20 5.54 44.56
N SER A 805 19.23 5.41 45.48
CA SER A 805 19.47 4.92 46.84
C SER A 805 19.88 3.45 46.88
N LEU A 806 19.33 2.62 45.98
CA LEU A 806 19.77 1.22 45.78
C LEU A 806 21.25 1.10 45.39
N ARG A 807 21.90 2.19 44.98
CA ARG A 807 23.34 2.24 44.66
C ARG A 807 24.15 3.11 45.62
N GLY A 808 23.53 3.70 46.63
CA GLY A 808 24.21 4.57 47.60
C GLY A 808 24.89 5.80 46.97
N VAL A 809 24.43 6.25 45.80
CA VAL A 809 25.03 7.39 45.08
C VAL A 809 24.32 8.68 45.47
N VAL A 810 25.07 9.75 45.74
CA VAL A 810 24.52 11.10 45.84
C VAL A 810 24.54 11.71 44.43
N TRP A 811 23.37 12.05 43.90
CA TRP A 811 23.22 12.44 42.49
C TRP A 811 22.37 13.70 42.32
N THR A 812 22.86 14.63 41.51
CA THR A 812 22.11 15.83 41.11
C THR A 812 21.56 15.63 39.69
N MET A 813 20.24 15.76 39.54
CA MET A 813 19.57 15.49 38.27
C MET A 813 19.87 16.60 37.23
N PRO A 814 20.35 16.27 36.02
CA PRO A 814 20.57 17.25 34.97
C PRO A 814 19.26 17.84 34.43
N ASN A 815 19.36 18.95 33.69
CA ASN A 815 18.22 19.66 33.10
C ASN A 815 17.77 19.10 31.74
N ARG A 816 18.59 18.28 31.07
CA ARG A 816 18.31 17.71 29.74
C ARG A 816 18.42 16.20 29.72
N ILE A 817 17.55 15.57 28.92
CA ILE A 817 17.50 14.12 28.72
C ILE A 817 18.83 13.60 28.16
N THR A 818 19.43 14.31 27.21
CA THR A 818 20.69 13.91 26.59
C THR A 818 21.84 13.88 27.61
N HIS A 819 21.91 14.87 28.50
CA HIS A 819 22.93 14.92 29.56
C HIS A 819 22.77 13.76 30.54
N LEU A 820 21.52 13.45 30.94
CA LEU A 820 21.25 12.27 31.78
C LEU A 820 21.76 11.00 31.11
N LEU A 821 21.41 10.77 29.85
CA LEU A 821 21.80 9.54 29.16
C LEU A 821 23.31 9.32 29.16
N TYR A 822 24.11 10.38 29.01
CA TYR A 822 25.57 10.28 29.10
C TYR A 822 26.03 9.96 30.51
N SER A 823 25.62 10.78 31.47
CA SER A 823 26.16 10.73 32.82
C SER A 823 25.64 9.52 33.61
N TRP A 824 24.46 8.99 33.29
CA TRP A 824 23.87 7.82 33.93
C TRP A 824 24.69 6.54 33.74
N GLU A 825 25.36 6.39 32.59
CA GLU A 825 26.24 5.23 32.35
C GLU A 825 27.53 5.29 33.18
N GLU A 826 28.05 6.48 33.45
CA GLU A 826 29.27 6.70 34.23
C GLU A 826 29.05 6.41 35.72
N VAL A 827 27.91 6.84 36.26
CA VAL A 827 27.49 6.57 37.63
C VAL A 827 27.34 5.09 37.94
N GLY A 828 26.97 4.28 36.95
CA GLY A 828 26.83 2.83 37.08
C GLY A 828 28.09 2.01 36.77
N GLY A 829 29.25 2.67 36.62
CA GLY A 829 30.45 2.16 35.95
C GLY A 829 31.16 0.95 36.56
N GLY A 830 30.76 0.48 37.75
CA GLY A 830 31.46 -0.59 38.49
C GLY A 830 30.75 -1.95 38.63
N ALA A 831 29.59 -2.20 38.00
CA ALA A 831 28.73 -3.35 38.34
C ALA A 831 28.75 -4.53 37.33
N SER A 832 28.69 -5.76 37.85
CA SER A 832 28.36 -7.00 37.09
C SER A 832 27.01 -6.96 36.36
N ASN A 833 26.13 -6.03 36.76
CA ASN A 833 24.76 -5.81 36.24
C ASN A 833 24.61 -4.54 35.38
N ARG A 834 25.67 -4.09 34.70
CA ARG A 834 25.71 -2.85 33.88
C ARG A 834 24.57 -2.74 32.88
N ASP A 835 24.15 -3.85 32.26
CA ASP A 835 23.06 -3.85 31.27
C ASP A 835 21.70 -3.53 31.89
N ARG A 836 21.43 -3.98 33.11
CA ARG A 836 20.16 -3.67 33.82
C ARG A 836 20.09 -2.20 34.21
N TRP A 837 21.23 -1.64 34.64
CA TRP A 837 21.33 -0.22 35.02
C TRP A 837 21.03 0.74 33.86
N LYS A 838 21.47 0.40 32.65
CA LYS A 838 21.23 1.21 31.44
C LYS A 838 19.75 1.31 31.03
N ILE A 839 18.92 0.36 31.45
CA ILE A 839 17.50 0.31 31.08
C ILE A 839 16.67 1.21 32.02
N VAL A 840 17.14 1.49 33.24
CA VAL A 840 16.40 2.24 34.28
C VAL A 840 15.80 3.56 33.78
N PRO A 841 16.54 4.44 33.07
CA PRO A 841 15.96 5.68 32.55
C PRO A 841 14.79 5.45 31.61
N ALA A 842 14.97 4.52 30.67
CA ALA A 842 13.93 4.15 29.72
C ALA A 842 12.73 3.52 30.43
N CYS A 843 12.93 2.72 31.48
CA CYS A 843 11.85 2.16 32.30
C CYS A 843 11.06 3.23 33.04
N ILE A 844 11.72 4.19 33.70
CA ILE A 844 11.05 5.28 34.43
C ILE A 844 10.21 6.12 33.47
N TRP A 845 10.81 6.55 32.36
CA TRP A 845 10.10 7.35 31.35
C TRP A 845 8.96 6.58 30.69
N TYR A 846 9.15 5.29 30.44
CA TYR A 846 8.15 4.42 29.83
C TYR A 846 7.21 3.78 30.87
N ALA A 847 7.33 4.05 32.17
CA ALA A 847 6.42 3.52 33.18
C ALA A 847 5.04 4.19 33.06
N PHE A 848 5.03 5.49 32.76
CA PHE A 848 3.85 6.33 32.76
C PHE A 848 2.93 6.12 31.53
N PRO A 849 1.74 5.49 31.68
CA PRO A 849 0.86 5.08 30.57
C PRO A 849 0.39 6.21 29.64
N TRP A 850 0.16 7.41 30.19
CA TRP A 850 -0.43 8.57 29.49
C TRP A 850 0.32 9.07 28.24
N TRP A 851 1.59 8.69 28.06
CA TRP A 851 2.36 9.01 26.84
C TRP A 851 2.34 7.91 25.77
N LYS A 852 1.90 6.70 26.13
CA LYS A 852 2.10 5.46 25.37
C LYS A 852 0.84 5.00 24.66
N GLU A 853 -0.27 5.11 25.35
CA GLU A 853 -1.59 4.90 24.79
C GLU A 853 -2.10 6.28 24.42
N LYS A 854 -2.36 6.51 23.13
CA LYS A 854 -3.37 7.50 22.81
C LYS A 854 -4.64 6.89 23.38
N GLU A 855 -4.98 7.24 24.61
CA GLU A 855 -6.31 6.94 25.12
C GLU A 855 -7.27 7.47 24.06
N ILE A 856 -8.11 6.57 23.55
CA ILE A 856 -9.20 7.01 22.72
C ILE A 856 -10.05 7.83 23.66
N VAL A 857 -10.02 9.15 23.49
CA VAL A 857 -10.84 10.05 24.28
C VAL A 857 -12.27 9.81 23.81
N SER A 858 -12.98 8.97 24.56
CA SER A 858 -14.35 8.56 24.24
C SER A 858 -15.22 9.79 23.95
N ASP A 859 -15.10 10.83 24.79
CA ASP A 859 -15.85 12.08 24.67
C ASP A 859 -15.58 12.81 23.34
N GLU A 860 -14.33 12.77 22.86
CA GLU A 860 -13.98 13.38 21.56
C GLU A 860 -14.56 12.56 20.40
N LYS A 861 -14.53 11.22 20.48
CA LYS A 861 -15.20 10.36 19.49
C LYS A 861 -16.72 10.55 19.49
N ARG A 862 -17.31 10.68 20.68
CA ARG A 862 -18.75 10.91 20.87
C ARG A 862 -19.16 12.25 20.28
N SER A 863 -18.46 13.34 20.61
CA SER A 863 -18.73 14.68 20.06
C SER A 863 -18.55 14.78 18.54
N GLN A 864 -17.78 13.86 17.94
CA GLN A 864 -17.64 13.74 16.47
C GLN A 864 -18.72 12.85 15.82
N GLY A 865 -19.63 12.24 16.60
CA GLY A 865 -20.66 11.33 16.11
C GLY A 865 -20.15 9.93 15.70
N LEU A 866 -18.94 9.57 16.15
CA LEU A 866 -18.28 8.30 15.81
C LEU A 866 -18.63 7.15 16.77
N CYS A 867 -19.35 7.45 17.85
CA CYS A 867 -19.83 6.47 18.81
C CYS A 867 -21.24 5.97 18.44
N PRO A 868 -21.56 4.69 18.69
CA PRO A 868 -22.95 4.24 18.78
C PRO A 868 -23.67 4.99 19.88
N LEU A 869 -24.95 5.32 19.67
CA LEU A 869 -25.78 5.87 20.74
C LEU A 869 -26.05 4.81 21.81
N THR A 870 -26.01 5.21 23.08
CA THR A 870 -26.40 4.31 24.17
C THR A 870 -27.90 4.02 24.13
N PRO A 871 -28.37 2.92 24.75
CA PRO A 871 -29.81 2.65 24.86
C PRO A 871 -30.59 3.78 25.55
N GLU A 872 -29.98 4.46 26.52
CA GLU A 872 -30.55 5.62 27.21
C GLU A 872 -30.67 6.84 26.29
N GLU A 873 -29.63 7.15 25.52
CA GLU A 873 -29.66 8.22 24.51
C GLU A 873 -30.70 7.91 23.43
N ALA A 874 -30.70 6.66 22.92
CA ALA A 874 -31.68 6.21 21.93
C ALA A 874 -33.12 6.37 22.46
N THR A 875 -33.37 6.12 23.75
CA THR A 875 -34.67 6.33 24.37
C THR A 875 -35.15 7.77 24.24
N LEU A 876 -34.30 8.73 24.62
CA LEU A 876 -34.62 10.17 24.54
C LEU A 876 -34.85 10.62 23.10
N ILE A 877 -34.04 10.13 22.16
CA ILE A 877 -34.19 10.44 20.74
C ILE A 877 -35.50 9.91 20.18
N LEU A 878 -35.91 8.68 20.52
CA LEU A 878 -37.18 8.11 20.07
C LEU A 878 -38.38 8.93 20.58
N GLN A 879 -38.37 9.31 21.86
CA GLN A 879 -39.40 10.17 22.43
C GLN A 879 -39.42 11.56 21.76
N ALA A 880 -38.24 12.15 21.53
CA ALA A 880 -38.10 13.45 20.86
C ALA A 880 -38.58 13.41 19.40
N LEU A 881 -38.38 12.30 18.69
CA LEU A 881 -38.90 12.06 17.34
C LEU A 881 -40.42 11.83 17.31
N GLY A 882 -41.08 11.74 18.47
CA GLY A 882 -42.53 11.54 18.57
C GLY A 882 -42.96 10.08 18.44
N ILE A 883 -42.10 9.11 18.76
CA ILE A 883 -42.52 7.71 18.88
C ILE A 883 -43.39 7.58 20.14
N GLU A 884 -44.60 7.07 19.96
CA GLU A 884 -45.58 6.91 21.04
C GLU A 884 -45.18 5.81 22.01
N LYS A 885 -45.53 5.99 23.29
CA LYS A 885 -45.19 5.07 24.39
C LYS A 885 -45.70 3.65 24.15
N ASP A 886 -46.89 3.53 23.57
CA ASP A 886 -47.57 2.26 23.33
C ASP A 886 -47.25 1.66 21.95
N MET A 887 -46.40 2.31 21.14
CA MET A 887 -45.93 1.75 19.88
C MET A 887 -45.00 0.56 20.15
N GLN A 888 -45.16 -0.51 19.37
CA GLN A 888 -44.32 -1.68 19.50
C GLN A 888 -42.92 -1.41 18.91
N ILE A 889 -41.86 -1.79 19.63
CA ILE A 889 -40.48 -1.63 19.17
C ILE A 889 -39.80 -3.00 19.09
N TYR A 890 -39.38 -3.38 17.90
CA TYR A 890 -38.53 -4.53 17.64
C TYR A 890 -37.05 -4.11 17.69
N ILE A 891 -36.25 -4.76 18.54
CA ILE A 891 -34.81 -4.50 18.63
C ILE A 891 -34.08 -5.43 17.66
N ALA A 892 -33.52 -4.85 16.60
CA ALA A 892 -32.69 -5.54 15.62
C ALA A 892 -31.21 -5.41 16.02
N SER A 893 -30.72 -6.31 16.86
CA SER A 893 -29.32 -6.34 17.31
C SER A 893 -28.89 -7.75 17.72
N GLY A 894 -27.58 -7.96 17.83
CA GLY A 894 -27.04 -9.03 18.68
C GLY A 894 -27.14 -8.67 20.16
N ASP A 895 -26.27 -9.28 20.95
CA ASP A 895 -26.21 -9.06 22.40
C ASP A 895 -25.78 -7.64 22.74
N ILE A 896 -26.71 -6.88 23.33
CA ILE A 896 -26.45 -5.52 23.82
C ILE A 896 -25.51 -5.60 25.02
N TYR A 897 -24.40 -4.85 24.96
CA TYR A 897 -23.42 -4.83 26.04
C TYR A 897 -24.01 -4.20 27.31
N GLY A 898 -23.91 -4.90 28.44
CA GLY A 898 -24.62 -4.55 29.68
C GLY A 898 -26.05 -5.11 29.79
N SER A 899 -26.49 -5.90 28.80
CA SER A 899 -27.70 -6.73 28.82
C SER A 899 -28.98 -5.97 29.24
N GLU A 900 -29.87 -6.62 30.01
CA GLU A 900 -31.16 -6.04 30.42
C GLU A 900 -31.02 -4.76 31.27
N ARG A 901 -29.91 -4.58 31.99
CA ARG A 901 -29.66 -3.36 32.78
C ARG A 901 -29.72 -2.10 31.91
N ARG A 902 -29.14 -2.16 30.70
CA ARG A 902 -29.14 -1.04 29.75
C ARG A 902 -30.47 -0.84 29.05
N LEU A 903 -31.20 -1.94 28.82
CA LEU A 903 -32.51 -1.89 28.16
C LEU A 903 -33.63 -1.43 29.10
N ALA A 904 -33.40 -1.38 30.42
CA ALA A 904 -34.40 -0.98 31.42
C ALA A 904 -35.02 0.41 31.14
N THR A 905 -34.20 1.40 30.81
CA THR A 905 -34.67 2.75 30.45
C THR A 905 -35.57 2.72 29.22
N LEU A 906 -35.14 1.99 28.19
CA LEU A 906 -35.89 1.84 26.94
C LEU A 906 -37.23 1.11 27.19
N ARG A 907 -37.23 0.03 28.00
CA ARG A 907 -38.46 -0.71 28.39
C ARG A 907 -39.42 0.11 29.23
N THR A 908 -38.91 0.98 30.08
CA THR A 908 -39.74 1.86 30.92
C THR A 908 -40.44 2.92 30.05
N ALA A 909 -39.72 3.48 29.08
CA ALA A 909 -40.27 4.43 28.12
C ALA A 909 -41.21 3.78 27.10
N PHE A 910 -40.91 2.55 26.68
CA PHE A 910 -41.65 1.79 25.68
C PHE A 910 -41.90 0.35 26.17
N PRO A 911 -43.02 0.08 26.88
CA PRO A 911 -43.28 -1.23 27.49
C PRO A 911 -43.46 -2.38 26.49
N LYS A 912 -43.80 -2.10 25.22
CA LYS A 912 -44.01 -3.11 24.17
C LYS A 912 -42.74 -3.44 23.37
N ILE A 913 -41.57 -3.41 24.02
CA ILE A 913 -40.30 -3.82 23.39
C ILE A 913 -40.23 -5.34 23.27
N VAL A 914 -39.87 -5.80 22.08
CA VAL A 914 -39.73 -7.22 21.74
C VAL A 914 -38.42 -7.48 21.00
N LYS A 915 -37.93 -8.71 21.11
CA LYS A 915 -36.82 -9.26 20.32
C LYS A 915 -37.27 -10.59 19.70
N LYS A 916 -36.54 -11.08 18.70
CA LYS A 916 -36.83 -12.40 18.09
C LYS A 916 -36.83 -13.54 19.12
N GLU A 917 -35.94 -13.49 20.13
CA GLU A 917 -35.87 -14.46 21.23
C GLU A 917 -37.11 -14.44 22.14
N MET A 918 -37.87 -13.34 22.13
CA MET A 918 -39.09 -13.18 22.93
C MET A 918 -40.36 -13.57 22.17
N LEU A 919 -40.26 -13.68 20.84
CA LEU A 919 -41.40 -13.90 19.95
C LEU A 919 -41.46 -15.33 19.41
N LEU A 920 -40.30 -16.00 19.28
CA LEU A 920 -40.20 -17.35 18.73
C LEU A 920 -40.02 -18.39 19.82
N ASP A 921 -40.48 -19.60 19.54
CA ASP A 921 -40.26 -20.74 20.42
C ASP A 921 -38.76 -21.10 20.44
N PRO A 922 -38.18 -21.43 21.62
CA PRO A 922 -36.75 -21.73 21.72
C PRO A 922 -36.28 -22.85 20.79
N GLU A 923 -37.13 -23.85 20.52
CA GLU A 923 -36.85 -24.98 19.61
C GLU A 923 -36.71 -24.53 18.15
N GLU A 924 -37.56 -23.58 17.71
CA GLU A 924 -37.48 -23.02 16.36
C GLU A 924 -36.19 -22.19 16.19
N LEU A 925 -35.80 -21.46 17.25
CA LEU A 925 -34.61 -20.62 17.24
C LEU A 925 -33.31 -21.44 17.36
N GLN A 926 -33.34 -22.59 18.03
CA GLN A 926 -32.17 -23.44 18.29
C GLN A 926 -31.44 -23.84 16.99
N GLN A 927 -32.17 -24.02 15.89
CA GLN A 927 -31.60 -24.32 14.57
C GLN A 927 -30.70 -23.21 14.02
N PHE A 928 -30.83 -21.98 14.53
CA PHE A 928 -30.13 -20.79 14.05
C PHE A 928 -29.09 -20.23 15.04
N GLN A 929 -29.08 -20.68 16.30
CA GLN A 929 -28.27 -20.07 17.38
C GLN A 929 -26.75 -20.06 17.12
N ASN A 930 -26.22 -21.04 16.39
CA ASN A 930 -24.79 -21.11 16.02
C ASN A 930 -24.47 -20.50 14.63
N HIS A 931 -25.45 -19.85 14.00
CA HIS A 931 -25.36 -19.31 12.66
C HIS A 931 -25.66 -17.80 12.66
N SER A 932 -24.67 -17.00 13.07
CA SER A 932 -24.77 -15.53 13.21
C SER A 932 -25.37 -14.82 11.98
N SER A 933 -25.06 -15.32 10.79
CA SER A 933 -25.51 -14.78 9.50
C SER A 933 -26.98 -15.08 9.26
N GLN A 934 -27.47 -16.25 9.67
CA GLN A 934 -28.89 -16.58 9.56
C GLN A 934 -29.71 -15.79 10.58
N MET A 935 -29.19 -15.60 11.80
CA MET A 935 -29.79 -14.74 12.83
C MET A 935 -29.88 -13.28 12.38
N ALA A 936 -28.85 -12.77 11.70
CA ALA A 936 -28.85 -11.43 11.11
C ALA A 936 -29.83 -11.31 9.92
N ALA A 937 -30.10 -12.40 9.21
CA ALA A 937 -31.08 -12.43 8.11
C ALA A 937 -32.52 -12.23 8.63
N LEU A 938 -32.85 -12.79 9.79
CA LEU A 938 -34.15 -12.56 10.45
C LEU A 938 -34.34 -11.09 10.80
N ASP A 939 -33.35 -10.45 11.43
CA ASP A 939 -33.41 -9.02 11.74
C ASP A 939 -33.52 -8.16 10.49
N PHE A 940 -32.86 -8.56 9.40
CA PHE A 940 -32.96 -7.87 8.12
C PHE A 940 -34.38 -7.92 7.55
N ILE A 941 -35.02 -9.09 7.57
CA ILE A 941 -36.41 -9.27 7.10
C ILE A 941 -37.37 -8.40 7.92
N VAL A 942 -37.28 -8.46 9.25
CA VAL A 942 -38.15 -7.69 10.15
C VAL A 942 -37.93 -6.19 9.98
N SER A 943 -36.68 -5.74 9.85
CA SER A 943 -36.34 -4.32 9.64
C SER A 943 -36.83 -3.77 8.31
N ASN A 944 -36.85 -4.59 7.26
CA ASN A 944 -37.39 -4.20 5.95
C ASN A 944 -38.94 -4.15 5.94
N ALA A 945 -39.58 -4.94 6.79
CA ALA A 945 -41.04 -5.02 6.90
C ALA A 945 -41.65 -3.99 7.86
N SER A 946 -40.85 -3.37 8.75
CA SER A 946 -41.35 -2.42 9.75
C SER A 946 -41.92 -1.13 9.17
N ASN A 947 -42.80 -0.46 9.92
CA ASN A 947 -43.36 0.84 9.53
C ASN A 947 -42.29 1.93 9.57
N ILE A 948 -41.44 1.93 10.61
CA ILE A 948 -40.33 2.86 10.78
C ILE A 948 -39.06 2.04 11.03
N PHE A 949 -37.97 2.38 10.35
CA PHE A 949 -36.64 1.83 10.63
C PHE A 949 -35.71 2.94 11.12
N ILE A 950 -35.01 2.69 12.24
CA ILE A 950 -34.11 3.66 12.88
C ILE A 950 -32.81 2.95 13.27
N PRO A 951 -31.68 3.22 12.58
CA PRO A 951 -30.37 2.73 13.00
C PRO A 951 -29.68 3.70 13.98
N THR A 952 -29.13 3.18 15.08
CA THR A 952 -28.35 3.98 16.04
C THR A 952 -26.87 4.13 15.65
N TYR A 953 -26.43 3.45 14.60
CA TYR A 953 -25.07 3.52 14.07
C TYR A 953 -25.04 3.17 12.57
N ASP A 954 -24.10 3.77 11.84
CA ASP A 954 -23.94 3.53 10.40
C ASP A 954 -23.19 2.22 10.17
N GLY A 955 -23.94 1.12 10.04
CA GLY A 955 -23.41 -0.21 9.74
C GLY A 955 -23.83 -0.72 8.37
N ASN A 956 -23.27 -1.86 7.94
CA ASN A 956 -23.63 -2.48 6.67
C ASN A 956 -25.09 -2.92 6.62
N MET A 957 -25.65 -3.38 7.74
CA MET A 957 -27.08 -3.70 7.85
C MET A 957 -27.94 -2.46 7.66
N ALA A 958 -27.63 -1.37 8.38
CA ALA A 958 -28.36 -0.11 8.28
C ALA A 958 -28.41 0.39 6.83
N ARG A 959 -27.26 0.41 6.14
CA ARG A 959 -27.16 0.81 4.74
C ARG A 959 -27.98 -0.09 3.81
N LEU A 960 -27.90 -1.41 3.99
CA LEU A 960 -28.61 -2.34 3.10
C LEU A 960 -30.13 -2.29 3.31
N VAL A 961 -30.59 -2.22 4.56
CA VAL A 961 -32.01 -2.06 4.89
C VAL A 961 -32.53 -0.73 4.35
N GLU A 962 -31.77 0.36 4.49
CA GLU A 962 -32.11 1.66 3.90
C GLU A 962 -32.33 1.55 2.39
N GLY A 963 -31.40 0.94 1.65
CA GLY A 963 -31.53 0.77 0.20
C GLY A 963 -32.73 -0.10 -0.20
N HIS A 964 -33.01 -1.18 0.53
CA HIS A 964 -34.20 -2.00 0.31
C HIS A 964 -35.50 -1.24 0.60
N ARG A 965 -35.54 -0.45 1.67
CA ARG A 965 -36.70 0.36 2.03
C ARG A 965 -36.95 1.48 1.01
N ARG A 966 -35.90 2.07 0.43
CA ARG A 966 -36.00 2.98 -0.73
C ARG A 966 -36.54 2.26 -1.97
N TYR A 967 -36.00 1.07 -2.27
CA TYR A 967 -36.41 0.26 -3.41
C TYR A 967 -37.88 -0.20 -3.35
N HIS A 968 -38.40 -0.50 -2.16
CA HIS A 968 -39.78 -0.93 -1.94
C HIS A 968 -40.72 0.25 -1.61
N GLY A 969 -40.61 1.36 -2.34
CA GLY A 969 -41.52 2.50 -2.22
C GLY A 969 -41.21 3.47 -1.07
N TYR A 970 -39.93 3.79 -0.85
CA TYR A 970 -39.49 4.84 0.09
C TYR A 970 -40.06 4.70 1.51
N LYS A 971 -40.05 3.48 2.05
CA LYS A 971 -40.52 3.24 3.42
C LYS A 971 -39.72 4.07 4.42
N LYS A 972 -40.43 4.71 5.36
CA LYS A 972 -39.87 5.66 6.33
C LYS A 972 -38.64 5.11 7.06
N THR A 973 -37.49 5.76 6.87
CA THR A 973 -36.21 5.36 7.46
C THR A 973 -35.54 6.59 8.06
N ILE A 974 -35.47 6.69 9.39
CA ILE A 974 -34.93 7.88 10.07
C ILE A 974 -33.44 7.69 10.32
N LEU A 975 -32.59 8.35 9.53
CA LEU A 975 -31.14 8.33 9.71
C LEU A 975 -30.68 9.36 10.73
N LEU A 976 -30.18 8.89 11.86
CA LEU A 976 -29.80 9.74 12.99
C LEU A 976 -28.50 10.52 12.71
N ASP A 977 -28.56 11.86 12.82
CA ASP A 977 -27.37 12.72 12.81
C ASP A 977 -26.68 12.70 14.18
N ARG A 978 -25.93 11.64 14.44
CA ARG A 978 -25.29 11.41 15.75
C ARG A 978 -24.44 12.59 16.23
N LYS A 979 -23.74 13.27 15.32
CA LYS A 979 -22.90 14.42 15.69
C LYS A 979 -23.75 15.56 16.24
N THR A 980 -24.84 15.89 15.54
CA THR A 980 -25.79 16.92 15.98
C THR A 980 -26.54 16.48 17.23
N LEU A 981 -26.99 15.23 17.28
CA LEU A 981 -27.75 14.65 18.41
C LEU A 981 -26.95 14.65 19.71
N VAL A 982 -25.67 14.28 19.68
CA VAL A 982 -24.79 14.31 20.85
C VAL A 982 -24.73 15.73 21.44
N GLY A 983 -24.57 16.76 20.61
CA GLY A 983 -24.58 18.14 21.07
C GLY A 983 -25.91 18.56 21.71
N LEU A 984 -27.05 18.13 21.13
CA LEU A 984 -28.37 18.40 21.68
C LEU A 984 -28.61 17.65 23.01
N LEU A 985 -28.19 16.39 23.10
CA LEU A 985 -28.30 15.55 24.30
C LEU A 985 -27.51 16.17 25.46
N ASP A 986 -26.31 16.67 25.19
CA ASP A 986 -25.45 17.32 26.20
C ASP A 986 -26.07 18.63 26.70
N LEU A 987 -26.67 19.43 25.82
CA LEU A 987 -27.38 20.65 26.19
C LEU A 987 -28.64 20.36 27.01
N HIS A 988 -29.37 19.30 26.67
CA HIS A 988 -30.53 18.86 27.43
C HIS A 988 -30.15 18.32 28.81
N HIS A 989 -29.12 17.47 28.90
CA HIS A 989 -28.61 16.95 30.17
C HIS A 989 -28.12 18.06 31.10
N ASN A 990 -27.47 19.09 30.54
CA ASN A 990 -27.04 20.28 31.28
C ASN A 990 -28.18 21.28 31.56
N ARG A 991 -29.45 20.89 31.33
CA ARG A 991 -30.66 21.72 31.53
C ARG A 991 -30.65 23.06 30.80
N THR A 992 -29.83 23.18 29.74
CA THR A 992 -29.76 24.38 28.91
C THR A 992 -30.90 24.42 27.89
N LEU A 993 -31.32 23.26 27.39
CA LEU A 993 -32.52 23.10 26.57
C LEU A 993 -33.63 22.43 27.39
N SER A 994 -34.81 23.06 27.39
CA SER A 994 -36.03 22.41 27.85
C SER A 994 -36.39 21.20 26.96
N TRP A 995 -37.25 20.30 27.45
CA TRP A 995 -37.71 19.16 26.65
C TRP A 995 -38.37 19.60 25.33
N ALA A 996 -39.15 20.69 25.35
CA ALA A 996 -39.82 21.20 24.16
C ALA A 996 -38.81 21.69 23.11
N GLU A 997 -37.80 22.45 23.52
CA GLU A 997 -36.74 22.94 22.63
C GLU A 997 -35.86 21.80 22.10
N PHE A 998 -35.45 20.88 22.98
CA PHE A 998 -34.69 19.69 22.60
C PHE A 998 -35.46 18.85 21.56
N SER A 999 -36.72 18.55 21.85
CA SER A 999 -37.57 17.76 20.95
C SER A 999 -37.80 18.46 19.61
N ALA A 1000 -38.01 19.77 19.60
CA ALA A 1000 -38.12 20.55 18.36
C ALA A 1000 -36.82 20.51 17.54
N ALA A 1001 -35.66 20.72 18.17
CA ALA A 1001 -34.37 20.68 17.50
C ALA A 1001 -34.01 19.29 16.94
N VAL A 1002 -34.36 18.22 17.67
CA VAL A 1002 -34.20 16.84 17.18
C VAL A 1002 -35.07 16.62 15.94
N ARG A 1003 -36.35 17.01 15.95
CA ARG A 1003 -37.22 16.86 14.76
C ARG A 1003 -36.72 17.68 13.58
N GLN A 1004 -36.35 18.94 13.81
CA GLN A 1004 -35.83 19.82 12.76
C GLN A 1004 -34.55 19.28 12.10
N SER A 1005 -33.60 18.77 12.90
CA SER A 1005 -32.35 18.19 12.37
C SER A 1005 -32.53 16.91 11.54
N HIS A 1006 -33.73 16.29 11.58
CA HIS A 1006 -34.02 15.02 10.91
C HIS A 1006 -35.13 15.12 9.84
N GLU A 1007 -35.68 16.31 9.57
CA GLU A 1007 -36.78 16.50 8.61
C GLU A 1007 -36.45 15.96 7.20
N GLY A 1008 -35.23 16.21 6.72
CA GLY A 1008 -34.73 15.69 5.42
C GLY A 1008 -34.04 14.31 5.47
N ARG A 1009 -34.11 13.59 6.60
CA ARG A 1009 -33.36 12.33 6.84
C ARG A 1009 -34.28 11.13 7.02
N ILE A 1010 -35.45 11.15 6.38
CA ILE A 1010 -36.53 10.15 6.57
C ILE A 1010 -36.65 9.10 5.46
N GLY A 1011 -35.65 9.01 4.57
CA GLY A 1011 -35.59 8.00 3.51
C GLY A 1011 -36.13 8.46 2.15
N GLN A 1012 -36.23 9.77 1.94
CA GLN A 1012 -36.65 10.39 0.67
C GLN A 1012 -35.70 10.07 -0.50
N PRO A 1013 -36.17 10.16 -1.77
CA PRO A 1013 -35.31 10.06 -2.94
C PRO A 1013 -34.15 11.06 -2.86
N ALA A 1014 -32.96 10.65 -3.29
CA ALA A 1014 -31.80 11.52 -3.35
C ALA A 1014 -30.84 11.04 -4.45
N HIS A 1015 -30.19 11.97 -5.13
CA HIS A 1015 -29.10 11.62 -6.04
C HIS A 1015 -27.87 11.13 -5.27
N ARG A 1016 -27.21 10.09 -5.78
CA ARG A 1016 -25.99 9.57 -5.18
C ARG A 1016 -24.85 10.56 -5.38
N ARG A 1017 -24.21 10.99 -4.28
CA ARG A 1017 -23.07 11.91 -4.33
C ARG A 1017 -21.86 11.26 -5.01
N VAL A 1018 -21.31 11.97 -6.00
CA VAL A 1018 -20.06 11.63 -6.70
C VAL A 1018 -18.95 12.56 -6.24
N ILE A 1019 -17.76 12.02 -6.01
CA ILE A 1019 -16.57 12.80 -5.63
C ILE A 1019 -15.40 12.33 -6.50
N GLU A 1020 -14.97 13.20 -7.43
CA GLU A 1020 -13.84 12.93 -8.31
C GLU A 1020 -12.59 12.50 -7.53
N ASP A 1021 -11.89 11.49 -8.06
CA ASP A 1021 -10.68 10.87 -7.50
C ASP A 1021 -10.81 10.26 -6.10
N LYS A 1022 -12.03 10.18 -5.54
CA LYS A 1022 -12.28 9.64 -4.19
C LYS A 1022 -13.48 8.69 -4.13
N PRO A 1023 -13.44 7.53 -4.81
CA PRO A 1023 -14.57 6.60 -4.88
C PRO A 1023 -14.98 5.99 -3.52
N LYS A 1024 -14.14 6.14 -2.49
CA LYS A 1024 -14.41 5.74 -1.10
C LYS A 1024 -15.31 6.71 -0.33
N GLU A 1025 -15.26 8.00 -0.68
CA GLU A 1025 -16.02 9.07 -0.02
C GLU A 1025 -17.38 9.30 -0.72
N GLU A 1026 -17.62 8.61 -1.83
CA GLU A 1026 -18.90 8.60 -2.54
C GLU A 1026 -20.00 7.91 -1.72
N ASP A 1027 -21.24 8.30 -2.00
CA ASP A 1027 -22.40 7.64 -1.41
C ASP A 1027 -22.44 6.16 -1.79
N TYR A 1028 -22.78 5.32 -0.81
CA TYR A 1028 -22.72 3.88 -0.96
C TYR A 1028 -23.87 3.36 -1.84
N PHE A 1029 -23.55 2.57 -2.87
CA PHE A 1029 -24.53 2.04 -3.83
C PHE A 1029 -25.73 1.37 -3.14
N TYR A 1030 -25.46 0.48 -2.18
CA TYR A 1030 -26.50 -0.32 -1.53
C TYR A 1030 -27.33 0.46 -0.50
N ALA A 1031 -26.93 1.69 -0.14
CA ALA A 1031 -27.73 2.61 0.67
C ALA A 1031 -28.61 3.50 -0.22
N ASN A 1032 -28.07 3.96 -1.36
CA ASN A 1032 -28.78 4.80 -2.30
C ASN A 1032 -28.74 4.24 -3.73
N PRO A 1033 -29.55 3.20 -4.03
CA PRO A 1033 -29.56 2.49 -5.30
C PRO A 1033 -30.39 3.22 -6.37
N HIS A 1034 -30.14 4.53 -6.58
CA HIS A 1034 -31.01 5.40 -7.39
C HIS A 1034 -31.22 4.90 -8.83
N GLU A 1035 -30.23 4.24 -9.44
CA GLU A 1035 -30.32 3.63 -10.78
C GLU A 1035 -31.36 2.51 -10.87
N CYS A 1036 -31.78 1.96 -9.72
CA CYS A 1036 -32.81 0.93 -9.61
C CYS A 1036 -34.23 1.52 -9.52
N LEU A 1037 -34.34 2.83 -9.29
CA LEU A 1037 -35.59 3.54 -8.99
C LEU A 1037 -36.15 4.31 -10.20
N CYS A 1038 -35.32 4.60 -11.22
CA CYS A 1038 -35.74 5.28 -12.44
C CYS A 1038 -36.29 4.29 -13.49
N GLU A 1039 -37.43 4.61 -14.10
CA GLU A 1039 -37.97 3.87 -15.25
C GLU A 1039 -37.36 4.29 -16.59
N SER A 1040 -36.86 5.52 -16.70
CA SER A 1040 -36.31 6.11 -17.93
C SER A 1040 -34.86 5.67 -18.24
N ALA A 1041 -34.40 5.95 -19.47
CA ALA A 1041 -33.02 5.68 -19.91
C ALA A 1041 -31.98 6.65 -19.30
N THR A 1042 -32.44 7.80 -18.79
CA THR A 1042 -31.64 8.87 -18.19
C THR A 1042 -32.27 9.25 -16.85
N CYS A 1043 -31.61 8.96 -15.73
CA CYS A 1043 -32.08 9.32 -14.37
C CYS A 1043 -32.04 10.85 -14.08
N GLU A 1044 -32.19 11.70 -15.08
CA GLU A 1044 -32.16 13.17 -14.96
C GLU A 1044 -33.59 13.66 -14.63
N GLY A 1045 -33.96 13.73 -13.34
CA GLY A 1045 -35.29 14.25 -12.96
C GLY A 1045 -35.90 13.80 -11.63
N LEU A 1046 -35.21 12.98 -10.81
CA LEU A 1046 -35.76 12.42 -9.55
C LEU A 1046 -36.11 13.46 -8.47
N ASP A 1047 -35.77 14.74 -8.67
CA ASP A 1047 -36.11 15.83 -7.74
C ASP A 1047 -37.60 16.24 -7.79
N ASN A 1048 -38.35 15.85 -8.83
CA ASN A 1048 -39.79 16.10 -8.94
C ASN A 1048 -40.57 14.79 -8.84
N SER A 1049 -41.41 14.67 -7.80
CA SER A 1049 -42.06 13.47 -7.27
C SER A 1049 -43.11 12.78 -8.15
N THR A 1050 -42.91 12.67 -9.48
CA THR A 1050 -43.90 12.06 -10.39
C THR A 1050 -43.34 10.95 -11.30
N GLU A 1051 -42.02 10.81 -11.45
CA GLU A 1051 -41.39 9.73 -12.25
C GLU A 1051 -40.55 8.79 -11.38
N VAL A 1052 -41.21 8.12 -10.44
CA VAL A 1052 -40.56 7.20 -9.51
C VAL A 1052 -41.37 5.90 -9.47
N ARG A 1053 -40.66 4.78 -9.63
CA ARG A 1053 -41.21 3.42 -9.75
C ARG A 1053 -42.07 2.96 -8.58
#